data_AF-A0A953GAY4-F1
#
_entry.id   AF-A0A953GAY4-F1
#
_cell.length_a   1.000
_cell.length_b   1.000
_cell.length_c   1.000
_cell.angle_alpha   90.00
_cell.angle_beta   90.00
_cell.angle_gamma   90.00
#
_symmetry.space_group_name_H-M   'P 1'
#
loop_
_entity.id
_entity.type
_entity.pdbx_description
1 polymer ?
#
loop_
_entity_poly.entity_id
_entity_poly.type
_entity_poly.pdbx_seq_one_letter_code
_entity_poly.pdbx_strand_id
1 'polypeptide(L)'
;MLRRKLLLFITLQLAMLIPINHLIAQCVQFVCAREGEVLKYWSPLHEFADSALLTRANGQSLIRFAVDQSGTIKHNACFRFLIGHSTGTSSGERDFDVMLNDQPLFVFHTVPQMTTGAMIQGEDKISGASYSFRCMAQDINKDAFGFLEIHLKTVPAGDLVFGIRGRQHESRDWLMVFMYREGWKLKVQPTSLVLRQNHRRMVQMIIDYPGPDHDKLTIRSRKGITHHVLRHGYQNFHLALYPENFKGKDTLQFFVNQRKTVHIPILINPVRPYRFHIIHHSHNDIGYSHLQEEVARIQSRNIMDAMAWIEAAARRGNRAYWHIESLWAVENFLSVCDSISKKRFFDHIRKGQISLSANYANILTGLCQPEEHGWTTEYARYIEQMSGCKIRNAMITDIPGVSYWALRSYTAQQLPFLSLGPNYVENLPDHGDRVGGIIRETGDHLFFWKPQPDAADSILVWTAGKGYSYFHNIPDKDRGFRWEKKISDYATELSAASYPMEDIQLRYTKNADNGPVDTTLDIFVKKWNQKYSSPQLQISNLDSLYVLVIRKYRVKIPVISGGEIAPYWEDGAYSTAREEILNREISRKIISAERRLRKISRYDSASWYPLHRDIIMFHEHTWGSWCSISDPEIPFTTRQWAYKKSFLDSAEVRYKRLMQGIIVDDDETENSMVKNAIPLEMKIDSVHGGIHLFSADGNSFEANGNEYLPFELIYSEGTNSVLRIGLKIQDVQLVHEDELHKEWIVMGSMDYFPKVLIRYILDKKINLLTARFNIHKSIQRNKESLHIALPFRCNQLEYGSDDTWLQYPQSLLQGSNYEFVCTPGFIRIHQDDHSIHIRTSGLALAETNGIIDESQIRGAKVWKQEAATAPNLFLYVLNNFWHTNFKAYQDGEINFAVQLWVEQN
;
A
#
# COMPACT_ATOMS: atom_id res chain seq x y z
N MET A 1 33.48 -30.96 64.82
CA MET A 1 34.52 -30.81 63.76
C MET A 1 33.89 -30.24 62.49
N LEU A 2 33.36 -29.04 62.65
CA LEU A 2 32.78 -28.17 61.63
C LEU A 2 33.87 -27.16 61.22
N ARG A 3 33.86 -26.68 59.98
CA ARG A 3 34.74 -25.64 59.41
C ARG A 3 36.18 -26.08 59.05
N ARG A 4 36.34 -26.62 57.82
CA ARG A 4 37.51 -26.48 56.92
C ARG A 4 37.44 -27.53 55.81
N LYS A 5 36.56 -27.32 54.82
CA LYS A 5 36.60 -27.98 53.48
C LYS A 5 35.58 -27.38 52.51
N LEU A 6 35.30 -26.07 52.65
CA LEU A 6 34.47 -25.29 51.75
C LEU A 6 35.17 -23.96 51.45
N LEU A 7 36.41 -24.02 50.97
CA LEU A 7 37.17 -22.85 50.52
C LEU A 7 38.37 -23.28 49.66
N LEU A 8 38.12 -24.09 48.62
CA LEU A 8 39.14 -24.38 47.58
C LEU A 8 38.52 -24.83 46.25
N PHE A 9 37.35 -24.28 45.89
CA PHE A 9 36.68 -24.53 44.59
C PHE A 9 36.06 -23.26 43.99
N ILE A 10 36.62 -22.09 44.35
CA ILE A 10 36.28 -20.78 43.76
C ILE A 10 37.61 -20.01 43.60
N THR A 11 38.50 -20.48 42.73
CA THR A 11 39.69 -19.72 42.27
C THR A 11 40.39 -20.34 41.06
N LEU A 12 39.68 -21.08 40.20
CA LEU A 12 40.23 -21.60 38.94
C LEU A 12 39.16 -21.69 37.84
N GLN A 13 38.48 -20.58 37.57
CA GLN A 13 37.63 -20.42 36.38
C GLN A 13 37.63 -18.97 35.82
N LEU A 14 38.71 -18.23 36.03
CA LEU A 14 38.85 -16.84 35.57
C LEU A 14 40.16 -16.55 34.82
N ALA A 15 40.79 -17.58 34.25
CA ALA A 15 41.92 -17.43 33.35
C ALA A 15 41.68 -18.28 32.10
N MET A 16 41.78 -17.64 30.93
CA MET A 16 41.55 -18.15 29.57
C MET A 16 40.12 -18.07 29.01
N LEU A 17 39.50 -16.90 29.14
CA LEU A 17 38.73 -16.28 28.05
C LEU A 17 39.45 -14.97 27.71
N ILE A 18 40.51 -15.05 26.89
CA ILE A 18 41.08 -13.86 26.28
C ILE A 18 40.17 -13.55 25.08
N PRO A 19 39.42 -12.44 25.06
CA PRO A 19 38.67 -12.06 23.88
C PRO A 19 39.65 -11.80 22.73
N ILE A 20 39.26 -12.15 21.51
CA ILE A 20 39.99 -11.85 20.26
C ILE A 20 39.90 -10.33 19.95
N ASN A 21 40.00 -9.49 20.98
CA ASN A 21 39.89 -8.04 20.92
C ASN A 21 41.25 -7.33 20.93
N HIS A 22 42.36 -8.06 21.02
CA HIS A 22 43.69 -7.47 21.02
C HIS A 22 44.35 -7.61 19.66
N LEU A 23 44.08 -6.66 18.76
CA LEU A 23 45.00 -6.11 17.75
C LEU A 23 44.34 -5.08 16.80
N ILE A 24 43.51 -4.16 17.31
CA ILE A 24 43.15 -2.90 16.62
C ILE A 24 43.06 -1.83 17.71
N ALA A 25 43.58 -0.61 17.48
CA ALA A 25 43.41 0.51 18.39
C ALA A 25 41.91 0.69 18.69
N GLN A 26 41.48 0.41 19.93
CA GLN A 26 40.06 0.44 20.27
C GLN A 26 39.58 1.89 20.32
N CYS A 27 38.97 2.35 19.24
CA CYS A 27 38.16 3.55 19.28
C CYS A 27 36.95 3.31 20.20
N VAL A 28 36.57 4.34 20.94
CA VAL A 28 35.38 4.37 21.80
C VAL A 28 34.13 4.41 20.92
N GLN A 29 33.07 3.68 21.31
CA GLN A 29 31.92 3.40 20.45
C GLN A 29 30.60 3.76 21.10
N PHE A 30 29.54 3.78 20.29
CA PHE A 30 28.15 3.98 20.72
C PHE A 30 27.73 2.96 21.80
N VAL A 31 26.99 3.43 22.80
CA VAL A 31 26.39 2.59 23.85
C VAL A 31 24.87 2.68 23.83
N CYS A 32 24.31 3.88 23.98
CA CYS A 32 22.86 4.07 23.98
C CYS A 32 22.46 5.45 23.52
N ALA A 33 21.26 5.53 22.93
CA ALA A 33 20.60 6.80 22.65
C ALA A 33 20.16 7.47 23.96
N ARG A 34 20.24 8.80 23.99
CA ARG A 34 19.75 9.63 25.10
C ARG A 34 18.59 10.51 24.67
N GLU A 35 18.62 11.01 23.44
CA GLU A 35 17.63 11.94 22.91
C GLU A 35 17.65 11.91 21.38
N GLY A 36 16.50 12.17 20.75
CA GLY A 36 16.35 12.26 19.31
C GLY A 36 15.37 11.24 18.72
N GLU A 37 14.97 11.47 17.48
CA GLU A 37 14.11 10.56 16.72
C GLU A 37 14.87 9.27 16.39
N VAL A 38 14.28 8.12 16.71
CA VAL A 38 14.81 6.78 16.38
C VAL A 38 13.99 6.18 15.26
N LEU A 39 14.65 5.74 14.20
CA LEU A 39 14.00 4.99 13.13
C LEU A 39 14.79 3.76 12.74
N LYS A 40 14.10 2.81 12.11
CA LYS A 40 14.74 1.72 11.38
C LYS A 40 15.20 2.21 10.01
N TYR A 41 16.43 1.94 9.64
CA TYR A 41 17.00 2.34 8.36
C TYR A 41 18.05 1.34 7.86
N TRP A 42 18.27 1.32 6.55
CA TRP A 42 19.30 0.47 5.93
C TRP A 42 20.71 0.93 6.31
N SER A 43 21.62 -0.02 6.51
CA SER A 43 23.05 0.28 6.68
C SER A 43 23.93 -0.79 6.02
N PRO A 44 25.23 -0.53 5.82
CA PRO A 44 26.18 -1.51 5.30
C PRO A 44 26.33 -2.76 6.17
N LEU A 45 25.95 -2.68 7.45
CA LEU A 45 26.04 -3.80 8.41
C LEU A 45 24.68 -4.47 8.66
N HIS A 46 23.65 -4.04 7.93
CA HIS A 46 22.33 -4.65 7.85
C HIS A 46 21.76 -5.04 9.23
N GLU A 47 21.65 -6.33 9.50
CA GLU A 47 21.00 -6.90 10.69
C GLU A 47 21.68 -6.55 12.02
N PHE A 48 22.91 -6.04 11.97
CA PHE A 48 23.63 -5.62 13.18
C PHE A 48 23.59 -4.10 13.44
N ALA A 49 23.04 -3.32 12.49
CA ALA A 49 22.90 -1.87 12.59
C ALA A 49 21.69 -1.40 11.76
N ASP A 50 20.48 -1.80 12.17
CA ASP A 50 19.23 -1.51 11.45
C ASP A 50 18.44 -0.33 12.04
N SER A 51 18.98 0.33 13.06
CA SER A 51 18.32 1.41 13.80
C SER A 51 19.27 2.58 14.01
N ALA A 52 18.79 3.82 13.84
CA ALA A 52 19.61 5.03 13.92
C ALA A 52 18.87 6.21 14.57
N LEU A 53 19.66 7.12 15.16
CA LEU A 53 19.24 8.46 15.58
C LEU A 53 19.30 9.42 14.40
N LEU A 54 18.24 10.19 14.17
CA LEU A 54 18.10 11.09 13.02
C LEU A 54 18.14 12.56 13.40
N THR A 55 19.04 13.30 12.74
CA THR A 55 19.05 14.77 12.71
C THR A 55 18.85 15.26 11.27
N ARG A 56 18.14 16.39 11.11
CA ARG A 56 17.86 17.03 9.81
C ARG A 56 18.48 18.42 9.77
N ALA A 57 18.76 18.93 8.57
CA ALA A 57 19.24 20.29 8.32
C ALA A 57 18.14 21.37 8.46
N ASN A 58 17.43 21.32 9.58
CA ASN A 58 16.30 22.21 9.92
C ASN A 58 16.55 23.05 11.19
N GLY A 59 17.75 23.00 11.77
CA GLY A 59 18.11 23.77 12.97
C GLY A 59 17.53 23.29 14.29
N GLN A 60 16.56 22.37 14.28
CA GLN A 60 15.78 21.99 15.47
C GLN A 60 16.01 20.54 15.93
N SER A 61 16.50 19.66 15.05
CA SER A 61 16.57 18.21 15.29
C SER A 61 17.86 17.79 15.98
N LEU A 62 17.98 18.03 17.29
CA LEU A 62 19.15 17.58 18.07
C LEU A 62 19.04 16.09 18.43
N ILE A 63 20.14 15.34 18.21
CA ILE A 63 20.30 13.97 18.72
C ILE A 63 21.40 13.91 19.76
N ARG A 64 21.24 13.07 20.80
CA ARG A 64 22.26 12.79 21.81
C ARG A 64 22.44 11.30 22.04
N PHE A 65 23.69 10.87 22.20
CA PHE A 65 24.01 9.47 22.50
C PHE A 65 25.24 9.37 23.41
N ALA A 66 25.22 8.35 24.28
CA ALA A 66 26.32 8.04 25.16
C ALA A 66 27.29 7.06 24.50
N VAL A 67 28.56 7.16 24.88
CA VAL A 67 29.64 6.29 24.40
C VAL A 67 30.29 5.52 25.55
N ASP A 68 31.01 4.45 25.22
CA ASP A 68 31.59 3.56 26.22
C ASP A 68 32.64 4.29 27.07
N GLN A 69 32.48 4.25 28.39
CA GLN A 69 33.49 4.75 29.31
C GLN A 69 34.55 3.66 29.50
N SER A 70 35.46 3.53 28.54
CA SER A 70 36.74 2.92 28.87
C SER A 70 37.47 3.89 29.82
N GLY A 71 37.20 3.78 31.13
CA GLY A 71 37.48 4.76 32.19
C GLY A 71 38.95 5.11 32.46
N THR A 72 39.78 5.31 31.43
CA THR A 72 41.21 5.63 31.52
C THR A 72 41.74 6.50 30.39
N ILE A 73 41.01 6.75 29.30
CA ILE A 73 41.53 7.50 28.15
C ILE A 73 41.40 9.01 28.38
N LYS A 74 42.43 9.62 28.95
CA LYS A 74 42.50 11.08 29.16
C LYS A 74 43.04 11.84 27.95
N HIS A 75 43.83 11.17 27.12
CA HIS A 75 44.53 11.77 25.99
C HIS A 75 44.49 10.89 24.75
N ASN A 76 44.52 11.51 23.57
CA ASN A 76 44.58 10.85 22.26
C ASN A 76 43.49 9.79 22.07
N ALA A 77 42.25 10.11 22.44
CA ALA A 77 41.12 9.22 22.26
C ALA A 77 40.68 9.19 20.78
N CYS A 78 40.36 8.00 20.29
CA CYS A 78 39.61 7.83 19.05
C CYS A 78 38.16 7.45 19.41
N PHE A 79 37.19 8.03 18.72
CA PHE A 79 35.79 7.64 18.75
C PHE A 79 35.38 7.24 17.35
N ARG A 80 34.55 6.20 17.21
CA ARG A 80 34.15 5.69 15.89
C ARG A 80 32.67 5.35 15.87
N PHE A 81 31.94 5.97 14.95
CA PHE A 81 30.50 5.83 14.81
C PHE A 81 30.13 5.48 13.38
N LEU A 82 29.23 4.49 13.21
CA LEU A 82 28.63 4.26 11.91
C LEU A 82 27.58 5.36 11.65
N ILE A 83 27.77 6.12 10.58
CA ILE A 83 26.84 7.18 10.19
C ILE A 83 26.35 6.97 8.75
N GLY A 84 25.20 7.56 8.45
CA GLY A 84 24.71 7.77 7.10
C GLY A 84 24.30 9.23 6.90
N HIS A 85 24.38 9.75 5.69
CA HIS A 85 23.87 11.09 5.40
C HIS A 85 23.39 11.24 3.96
N SER A 86 22.47 12.19 3.75
CA SER A 86 22.02 12.58 2.42
C SER A 86 23.19 13.06 1.58
N THR A 87 23.30 12.54 0.37
CA THR A 87 24.26 13.02 -0.64
C THR A 87 23.77 12.73 -2.05
N GLY A 88 23.04 11.63 -2.25
CA GLY A 88 22.54 11.24 -3.57
C GLY A 88 21.39 12.12 -4.05
N THR A 89 20.50 12.50 -3.13
CA THR A 89 19.37 13.42 -3.37
C THR A 89 19.64 14.84 -2.90
N SER A 90 20.79 15.11 -2.26
CA SER A 90 21.10 16.43 -1.71
C SER A 90 21.37 17.44 -2.83
N SER A 91 20.79 18.64 -2.69
CA SER A 91 20.99 19.75 -3.63
C SER A 91 22.21 20.62 -3.31
N GLY A 92 22.92 20.37 -2.21
CA GLY A 92 24.08 21.16 -1.83
C GLY A 92 24.79 20.67 -0.56
N GLU A 93 25.75 21.46 -0.10
CA GLU A 93 26.46 21.17 1.15
C GLU A 93 25.55 21.42 2.37
N ARG A 94 25.75 20.64 3.44
CA ARG A 94 25.01 20.79 4.70
C ARG A 94 25.94 20.71 5.89
N ASP A 95 25.63 21.51 6.89
CA ASP A 95 26.41 21.61 8.11
C ASP A 95 25.71 20.92 9.29
N PHE A 96 26.48 20.12 10.03
CA PHE A 96 26.05 19.49 11.27
C PHE A 96 27.01 19.87 12.40
N ASP A 97 26.50 20.56 13.42
CA ASP A 97 27.26 20.90 14.62
C ASP A 97 27.45 19.63 15.45
N VAL A 98 28.71 19.22 15.66
CA VAL A 98 29.08 18.10 16.52
C VAL A 98 29.56 18.62 17.87
N MET A 99 29.01 18.08 18.95
CA MET A 99 29.24 18.51 20.33
C MET A 99 29.61 17.33 21.22
N LEU A 100 30.35 17.59 22.30
CA LEU A 100 30.60 16.65 23.38
C LEU A 100 30.26 17.31 24.72
N ASN A 101 29.38 16.69 25.49
CA ASN A 101 28.83 17.24 26.74
C ASN A 101 28.31 18.68 26.56
N ASP A 102 27.57 18.89 25.48
CA ASP A 102 27.00 20.17 25.04
C ASP A 102 28.02 21.28 24.72
N GLN A 103 29.32 20.95 24.69
CA GLN A 103 30.37 21.85 24.20
C GLN A 103 30.63 21.60 22.71
N PRO A 104 30.69 22.64 21.86
CA PRO A 104 31.02 22.49 20.45
C PRO A 104 32.39 21.84 20.24
N LEU A 105 32.48 20.86 19.33
CA LEU A 105 33.73 20.25 18.89
C LEU A 105 34.16 20.75 17.51
N PHE A 106 33.30 20.54 16.51
CA PHE A 106 33.56 20.93 15.11
C PHE A 106 32.23 20.91 14.33
N VAL A 107 32.28 21.39 13.08
CA VAL A 107 31.19 21.28 12.12
C VAL A 107 31.53 20.19 11.12
N PHE A 108 30.63 19.22 10.97
CA PHE A 108 30.73 18.18 9.96
C PHE A 108 30.00 18.63 8.70
N HIS A 109 30.73 18.72 7.58
CA HIS A 109 30.21 19.19 6.30
C HIS A 109 29.93 17.99 5.39
N THR A 110 28.68 17.79 4.99
CA THR A 110 28.31 16.79 3.98
C THR A 110 28.23 17.44 2.60
N VAL A 111 28.66 16.72 1.56
CA VAL A 111 28.66 17.19 0.17
C VAL A 111 27.72 16.35 -0.70
N PRO A 112 27.14 16.90 -1.79
CA PRO A 112 26.32 16.12 -2.72
C PRO A 112 27.16 15.18 -3.59
N GLN A 113 26.53 14.13 -4.13
CA GLN A 113 27.10 13.18 -5.09
C GLN A 113 28.38 12.45 -4.63
N MET A 114 28.53 12.22 -3.33
CA MET A 114 29.66 11.49 -2.79
C MET A 114 29.66 10.04 -3.30
N THR A 115 30.84 9.51 -3.66
CA THR A 115 30.99 8.15 -4.18
C THR A 115 31.60 7.21 -3.14
N THR A 116 31.38 5.90 -3.31
CA THR A 116 32.02 4.88 -2.45
C THR A 116 33.55 5.04 -2.49
N GLY A 117 34.18 5.07 -1.33
CA GLY A 117 35.62 5.29 -1.14
C GLY A 117 36.02 6.75 -0.94
N ALA A 118 35.16 7.72 -1.26
CA ALA A 118 35.42 9.13 -0.99
C ALA A 118 35.58 9.39 0.52
N MET A 119 36.34 10.43 0.86
CA MET A 119 36.62 10.81 2.24
C MET A 119 36.33 12.28 2.50
N ILE A 120 35.82 12.56 3.70
CA ILE A 120 35.68 13.90 4.28
C ILE A 120 36.59 13.92 5.50
N GLN A 121 37.40 14.96 5.66
CA GLN A 121 38.30 15.10 6.80
C GLN A 121 38.43 16.56 7.21
N GLY A 122 38.63 16.80 8.50
CA GLY A 122 38.80 18.15 9.05
C GLY A 122 39.49 18.14 10.40
N GLU A 123 39.98 19.31 10.81
CA GLU A 123 40.52 19.56 12.14
C GLU A 123 40.00 20.92 12.62
N ASP A 124 39.44 20.96 13.83
CA ASP A 124 39.07 22.20 14.50
C ASP A 124 40.23 22.67 15.38
N LYS A 125 40.67 23.92 15.16
CA LYS A 125 41.84 24.48 15.82
C LYS A 125 41.57 24.86 17.28
N ILE A 126 40.31 25.08 17.67
CA ILE A 126 39.92 25.57 19.00
C ILE A 126 39.76 24.38 19.95
N SER A 127 38.97 23.38 19.55
CA SER A 127 38.77 22.16 20.33
C SER A 127 39.95 21.19 20.22
N GLY A 128 40.76 21.30 19.16
CA GLY A 128 41.86 20.38 18.87
C GLY A 128 41.35 19.00 18.42
N ALA A 129 40.08 18.89 18.03
CA ALA A 129 39.47 17.69 17.49
C ALA A 129 39.78 17.55 16.00
N SER A 130 40.15 16.35 15.56
CA SER A 130 40.16 16.01 14.13
C SER A 130 39.15 14.92 13.84
N TYR A 131 38.64 14.88 12.62
CA TYR A 131 37.69 13.89 12.18
C TYR A 131 37.96 13.40 10.77
N SER A 132 37.53 12.17 10.50
CA SER A 132 37.50 11.62 9.15
C SER A 132 36.26 10.75 8.95
N PHE A 133 35.66 10.83 7.78
CA PHE A 133 34.58 9.97 7.35
C PHE A 133 34.96 9.36 6.00
N ARG A 134 34.81 8.04 5.86
CA ARG A 134 34.99 7.34 4.58
C ARG A 134 33.70 6.68 4.17
N CYS A 135 33.20 7.01 2.97
CA CYS A 135 32.03 6.35 2.41
C CYS A 135 32.37 4.89 2.08
N MET A 136 31.70 3.94 2.73
CA MET A 136 31.88 2.50 2.56
C MET A 136 30.86 1.88 1.61
N ALA A 137 29.64 2.40 1.61
CA ALA A 137 28.59 1.96 0.71
C ALA A 137 27.56 3.06 0.49
N GLN A 138 26.72 2.85 -0.52
CA GLN A 138 25.60 3.71 -0.84
C GLN A 138 24.30 2.91 -0.86
N ASP A 139 23.21 3.55 -0.49
CA ASP A 139 21.87 2.97 -0.60
C ASP A 139 21.29 3.13 -2.02
N ILE A 140 19.99 2.84 -2.18
CA ILE A 140 19.29 2.95 -3.46
C ILE A 140 19.18 4.40 -3.96
N ASN A 141 19.12 5.37 -3.05
CA ASN A 141 19.07 6.79 -3.35
C ASN A 141 20.46 7.39 -3.56
N LYS A 142 21.51 6.56 -3.47
CA LYS A 142 22.93 6.92 -3.51
C LYS A 142 23.41 7.72 -2.31
N ASP A 143 22.69 7.68 -1.18
CA ASP A 143 23.13 8.29 0.07
C ASP A 143 24.31 7.53 0.67
N ALA A 144 25.19 8.22 1.40
CA ALA A 144 26.49 7.70 1.80
C ALA A 144 26.49 7.16 3.23
N PHE A 145 27.11 6.00 3.42
CA PHE A 145 27.21 5.32 4.71
C PHE A 145 28.63 4.89 4.98
N GLY A 146 29.10 5.07 6.22
CA GLY A 146 30.47 4.76 6.60
C GLY A 146 30.78 5.10 8.05
N PHE A 147 32.03 4.90 8.44
CA PHE A 147 32.48 5.26 9.78
C PHE A 147 32.96 6.70 9.83
N LEU A 148 32.42 7.47 10.78
CA LEU A 148 32.97 8.74 11.24
C LEU A 148 33.92 8.44 12.42
N GLU A 149 35.20 8.71 12.21
CA GLU A 149 36.24 8.66 13.24
C GLU A 149 36.51 10.07 13.76
N ILE A 150 36.55 10.24 15.07
CA ILE A 150 36.85 11.50 15.76
C ILE A 150 38.03 11.27 16.69
N HIS A 151 39.06 12.09 16.57
CA HIS A 151 40.23 12.05 17.43
C HIS A 151 40.29 13.29 18.31
N LEU A 152 40.41 13.07 19.62
CA LEU A 152 40.54 14.14 20.62
C LEU A 152 41.88 14.03 21.34
N LYS A 153 42.62 15.14 21.39
CA LYS A 153 43.89 15.22 22.14
C LYS A 153 43.68 15.08 23.65
N THR A 154 42.58 15.64 24.17
CA THR A 154 42.19 15.59 25.58
C THR A 154 40.69 15.32 25.67
N VAL A 155 40.29 14.46 26.60
CA VAL A 155 38.88 14.08 26.82
C VAL A 155 38.40 14.62 28.18
N PRO A 156 37.21 15.26 28.25
CA PRO A 156 36.62 15.69 29.51
C PRO A 156 36.44 14.53 30.51
N ALA A 157 36.52 14.83 31.80
CA ALA A 157 36.22 13.84 32.83
C ALA A 157 34.71 13.60 32.96
N GLY A 158 34.32 12.37 33.30
CA GLY A 158 32.93 11.97 33.53
C GLY A 158 32.26 11.33 32.32
N ASP A 159 30.93 11.31 32.35
CA ASP A 159 30.12 10.74 31.27
C ASP A 159 30.34 11.50 29.96
N LEU A 160 30.53 10.73 28.88
CA LEU A 160 30.74 11.28 27.54
C LEU A 160 29.46 11.10 26.71
N VAL A 161 28.86 12.24 26.36
CA VAL A 161 27.63 12.30 25.56
C VAL A 161 27.90 13.15 24.33
N PHE A 162 27.84 12.55 23.15
CA PHE A 162 27.91 13.27 21.89
C PHE A 162 26.53 13.84 21.53
N GLY A 163 26.53 15.06 21.00
CA GLY A 163 25.37 15.70 20.40
C GLY A 163 25.64 16.03 18.94
N ILE A 164 24.64 15.85 18.06
CA ILE A 164 24.71 16.32 16.67
C ILE A 164 23.42 17.05 16.31
N ARG A 165 23.56 18.25 15.71
CA ARG A 165 22.43 19.04 15.25
C ARG A 165 22.69 19.58 13.85
N GLY A 166 21.79 19.32 12.92
CA GLY A 166 21.82 19.95 11.59
C GLY A 166 21.47 21.43 11.68
N ARG A 167 22.23 22.29 10.99
CA ARG A 167 21.95 23.73 10.93
C ARG A 167 20.70 24.02 10.10
N GLN A 168 20.15 25.22 10.27
CA GLN A 168 18.98 25.65 9.51
C GLN A 168 19.38 25.96 8.07
N HIS A 169 19.09 25.02 7.16
CA HIS A 169 19.27 25.17 5.72
C HIS A 169 17.97 25.03 4.95
N GLU A 170 16.81 25.02 5.64
CA GLU A 170 15.49 24.79 5.04
C GLU A 170 15.43 23.51 4.18
N SER A 171 16.21 22.48 4.56
CA SER A 171 16.30 21.22 3.84
C SER A 171 15.85 20.02 4.68
N ARG A 172 15.31 19.02 3.99
CA ARG A 172 15.01 17.68 4.55
C ARG A 172 16.22 16.76 4.57
N ASP A 173 17.38 17.21 4.09
CA ASP A 173 18.62 16.45 4.13
C ASP A 173 18.98 16.09 5.57
N TRP A 174 19.54 14.91 5.74
CA TRP A 174 19.66 14.26 7.03
C TRP A 174 21.05 13.69 7.27
N LEU A 175 21.35 13.51 8.57
CA LEU A 175 22.45 12.69 9.06
C LEU A 175 21.89 11.74 10.12
N MET A 176 22.32 10.49 10.05
CA MET A 176 21.94 9.43 10.97
C MET A 176 23.16 8.86 11.68
N VAL A 177 23.04 8.62 12.98
CA VAL A 177 24.03 7.86 13.77
C VAL A 177 23.42 6.51 14.12
N PHE A 178 24.00 5.44 13.59
CA PHE A 178 23.50 4.09 13.81
C PHE A 178 23.82 3.61 15.23
N MET A 179 22.85 2.94 15.84
CA MET A 179 22.96 2.35 17.18
C MET A 179 23.80 1.07 17.13
N TYR A 180 25.09 1.23 16.84
CA TYR A 180 25.98 0.15 16.50
C TYR A 180 27.29 0.23 17.28
N ARG A 181 27.63 -0.90 17.90
CA ARG A 181 28.92 -1.16 18.54
C ARG A 181 29.65 -2.24 17.76
N GLU A 182 30.92 -2.04 17.40
CA GLU A 182 31.70 -3.08 16.73
C GLU A 182 32.00 -4.22 17.69
N GLY A 183 32.07 -5.43 17.14
CA GLY A 183 32.42 -6.61 17.91
C GLY A 183 32.18 -7.86 17.10
N TRP A 184 32.64 -9.00 17.63
CA TRP A 184 32.33 -10.29 17.03
C TRP A 184 30.83 -10.59 17.18
N LYS A 185 30.07 -10.35 16.10
CA LYS A 185 28.64 -10.65 16.04
C LYS A 185 28.38 -11.74 15.04
N LEU A 186 27.43 -12.60 15.38
CA LEU A 186 27.09 -13.76 14.59
C LEU A 186 25.61 -14.06 14.79
N LYS A 187 24.89 -14.19 13.68
CA LYS A 187 23.51 -14.64 13.61
C LYS A 187 23.45 -15.82 12.66
N VAL A 188 22.68 -16.84 13.05
CA VAL A 188 22.49 -18.06 12.29
C VAL A 188 21.01 -18.28 12.07
N GLN A 189 20.62 -18.48 10.81
CA GLN A 189 19.23 -18.73 10.44
C GLN A 189 19.13 -20.03 9.63
N PRO A 190 18.33 -21.02 10.07
CA PRO A 190 17.95 -22.14 9.21
C PRO A 190 17.26 -21.63 7.96
N THR A 191 17.55 -22.20 6.80
CA THR A 191 16.83 -21.88 5.57
C THR A 191 15.92 -23.04 5.16
N SER A 192 14.99 -22.74 4.26
CA SER A 192 14.18 -23.73 3.54
C SER A 192 14.86 -24.23 2.26
N LEU A 193 16.07 -23.75 1.96
CA LEU A 193 16.82 -24.08 0.76
C LEU A 193 17.53 -25.44 0.93
N VAL A 194 17.20 -26.40 0.08
CA VAL A 194 17.78 -27.74 0.06
C VAL A 194 18.53 -27.94 -1.25
N LEU A 195 19.84 -28.18 -1.17
CA LEU A 195 20.68 -28.42 -2.35
C LEU A 195 20.38 -29.79 -2.96
N ARG A 196 20.24 -29.81 -4.29
CA ARG A 196 20.01 -31.04 -5.04
C ARG A 196 21.23 -31.96 -5.10
N GLN A 197 22.44 -31.39 -5.19
CA GLN A 197 23.67 -32.16 -5.39
C GLN A 197 24.00 -33.10 -4.23
N ASN A 198 23.72 -32.70 -2.99
CA ASN A 198 24.13 -33.43 -1.80
C ASN A 198 23.00 -33.61 -0.77
N HIS A 199 21.77 -33.25 -1.12
CA HIS A 199 20.59 -33.36 -0.24
C HIS A 199 20.79 -32.70 1.13
N ARG A 200 21.50 -31.57 1.14
CA ARG A 200 21.75 -30.80 2.36
C ARG A 200 21.00 -29.48 2.35
N ARG A 201 20.39 -29.19 3.49
CA ARG A 201 19.82 -27.90 3.83
C ARG A 201 20.91 -26.89 4.08
N MET A 202 20.67 -25.71 3.53
CA MET A 202 21.52 -24.57 3.81
C MET A 202 21.15 -23.94 5.15
N VAL A 203 22.15 -23.30 5.74
CA VAL A 203 22.03 -22.47 6.92
C VAL A 203 22.68 -21.14 6.57
N GLN A 204 21.96 -20.06 6.80
CA GLN A 204 22.47 -18.72 6.60
C GLN A 204 23.33 -18.31 7.80
N MET A 205 24.53 -17.83 7.50
CA MET A 205 25.48 -17.28 8.45
C MET A 205 25.60 -15.79 8.15
N ILE A 206 25.28 -14.96 9.14
CA ILE A 206 25.41 -13.51 9.09
C ILE A 206 26.42 -13.14 10.16
N ILE A 207 27.54 -12.56 9.76
CA ILE A 207 28.71 -12.34 10.60
C ILE A 207 29.14 -10.88 10.46
N ASP A 208 29.53 -10.27 11.57
CA ASP A 208 30.29 -9.03 11.58
C ASP A 208 31.56 -9.29 12.38
N TYR A 209 32.70 -9.27 11.69
CA TYR A 209 33.98 -9.73 12.22
C TYR A 209 34.97 -8.57 12.39
N PRO A 210 35.39 -8.25 13.62
CA PRO A 210 36.34 -7.15 13.84
C PRO A 210 37.80 -7.54 13.60
N GLY A 211 38.11 -8.84 13.46
CA GLY A 211 39.48 -9.30 13.30
C GLY A 211 40.03 -9.11 11.88
N PRO A 212 41.28 -9.56 11.64
CA PRO A 212 41.94 -9.43 10.35
C PRO A 212 41.30 -10.31 9.27
N ASP A 213 41.44 -9.88 8.01
CA ASP A 213 41.09 -10.71 6.86
C ASP A 213 41.87 -12.04 6.89
N HIS A 214 41.23 -13.07 6.35
CA HIS A 214 41.76 -14.43 6.17
C HIS A 214 41.82 -15.32 7.43
N ASP A 215 41.26 -14.88 8.55
CA ASP A 215 41.14 -15.74 9.73
C ASP A 215 40.25 -16.97 9.48
N LYS A 216 40.64 -18.12 10.05
CA LYS A 216 39.93 -19.38 9.82
C LYS A 216 38.82 -19.58 10.85
N LEU A 217 37.58 -19.57 10.39
CA LEU A 217 36.42 -20.00 11.16
C LEU A 217 36.21 -21.52 11.01
N THR A 218 36.14 -22.23 12.12
CA THR A 218 35.71 -23.64 12.18
C THR A 218 34.35 -23.71 12.86
N ILE A 219 33.40 -24.39 12.22
CA ILE A 219 32.02 -24.52 12.69
C ILE A 219 31.76 -26.00 12.91
N ARG A 220 31.43 -26.38 14.15
CA ARG A 220 31.07 -27.76 14.51
C ARG A 220 29.59 -27.87 14.81
N SER A 221 28.97 -28.92 14.29
CA SER A 221 27.57 -29.30 14.53
C SER A 221 27.49 -30.79 14.85
N ARG A 222 26.32 -31.29 15.28
CA ARG A 222 26.09 -32.75 15.39
C ARG A 222 26.20 -33.49 14.06
N LYS A 223 26.17 -32.77 12.92
CA LYS A 223 26.15 -33.33 11.56
C LYS A 223 27.45 -33.14 10.78
N GLY A 224 28.48 -32.58 11.43
CA GLY A 224 29.81 -32.46 10.86
C GLY A 224 30.50 -31.15 11.21
N ILE A 225 31.72 -31.02 10.67
CA ILE A 225 32.60 -29.87 10.84
C ILE A 225 32.79 -29.22 9.47
N THR A 226 32.73 -27.89 9.41
CA THR A 226 33.02 -27.11 8.20
C THR A 226 33.93 -25.92 8.53
N HIS A 227 34.53 -25.34 7.50
CA HIS A 227 35.44 -24.21 7.61
C HIS A 227 35.01 -23.07 6.69
N HIS A 228 35.29 -21.84 7.11
CA HIS A 228 35.10 -20.63 6.33
C HIS A 228 36.26 -19.67 6.58
N VAL A 229 36.59 -18.84 5.59
CA VAL A 229 37.61 -17.81 5.69
C VAL A 229 36.90 -16.50 6.01
N LEU A 230 37.19 -15.91 7.16
CA LEU A 230 36.60 -14.65 7.58
C LEU A 230 37.26 -13.47 6.85
N ARG A 231 36.47 -12.48 6.52
CA ARG A 231 36.88 -11.12 6.18
C ARG A 231 36.43 -10.16 7.26
N HIS A 232 37.16 -9.08 7.43
CA HIS A 232 36.80 -7.99 8.32
C HIS A 232 35.45 -7.40 7.91
N GLY A 233 34.62 -7.07 8.91
CA GLY A 233 33.29 -6.49 8.74
C GLY A 233 32.19 -7.50 8.41
N TYR A 234 31.12 -6.98 7.80
CA TYR A 234 29.88 -7.73 7.54
C TYR A 234 30.04 -8.76 6.41
N GLN A 235 29.58 -9.98 6.66
CA GLN A 235 29.57 -11.09 5.71
C GLN A 235 28.27 -11.88 5.85
N ASN A 236 27.68 -12.26 4.71
CA ASN A 236 26.47 -13.06 4.67
C ASN A 236 26.62 -14.18 3.66
N PHE A 237 26.54 -15.44 4.11
CA PHE A 237 26.75 -16.61 3.26
C PHE A 237 25.95 -17.83 3.73
N HIS A 238 25.76 -18.78 2.82
CA HIS A 238 25.06 -20.03 3.08
C HIS A 238 26.03 -21.20 3.26
N LEU A 239 25.73 -22.10 4.21
CA LEU A 239 26.46 -23.35 4.43
C LEU A 239 25.53 -24.56 4.37
N ALA A 240 25.91 -25.57 3.58
CA ALA A 240 25.19 -26.83 3.46
C ALA A 240 25.49 -27.77 4.64
N LEU A 241 24.73 -27.67 5.72
CA LEU A 241 25.10 -28.28 7.01
C LEU A 241 24.27 -29.52 7.38
N TYR A 242 22.95 -29.46 7.21
CA TYR A 242 22.04 -30.50 7.69
C TYR A 242 21.52 -31.37 6.55
N PRO A 243 21.39 -32.69 6.73
CA PRO A 243 20.61 -33.52 5.79
C PRO A 243 19.17 -33.00 5.62
N GLU A 244 18.57 -33.16 4.45
CA GLU A 244 17.22 -32.67 4.13
C GLU A 244 16.13 -33.16 5.10
N ASN A 245 16.27 -34.39 5.59
CA ASN A 245 15.34 -35.04 6.51
C ASN A 245 15.61 -34.74 8.00
N PHE A 246 16.66 -33.97 8.32
CA PHE A 246 16.96 -33.63 9.71
C PHE A 246 15.94 -32.64 10.28
N LYS A 247 15.41 -32.96 11.46
CA LYS A 247 14.59 -32.08 12.29
C LYS A 247 15.01 -32.19 13.75
N GLY A 248 14.95 -31.08 14.48
CA GLY A 248 15.25 -31.02 15.91
C GLY A 248 16.31 -29.98 16.27
N LYS A 249 16.75 -30.03 17.54
CA LYS A 249 17.70 -29.09 18.12
C LYS A 249 19.15 -29.51 17.86
N ASP A 250 20.00 -28.54 17.57
CA ASP A 250 21.46 -28.66 17.55
C ASP A 250 22.09 -27.44 18.25
N THR A 251 23.41 -27.47 18.47
CA THR A 251 24.19 -26.35 18.97
C THR A 251 25.44 -26.22 18.13
N LEU A 252 25.52 -25.12 17.39
CA LEU A 252 26.68 -24.80 16.56
C LEU A 252 27.78 -24.21 17.42
N GLN A 253 28.98 -24.77 17.30
CA GLN A 253 30.17 -24.30 18.00
C GLN A 253 31.10 -23.61 17.01
N PHE A 254 31.47 -22.37 17.30
CA PHE A 254 32.32 -21.55 16.45
C PHE A 254 33.71 -21.42 17.07
N PHE A 255 34.74 -21.59 16.25
CA PHE A 255 36.14 -21.44 16.64
C PHE A 255 36.86 -20.58 15.62
N VAL A 256 37.44 -19.46 16.05
CA VAL A 256 38.28 -18.60 15.20
C VAL A 256 39.73 -18.92 15.52
N ASN A 257 40.50 -19.34 14.52
CA ASN A 257 41.90 -19.80 14.69
C ASN A 257 42.06 -20.81 15.85
N GLN A 258 41.13 -21.78 15.89
CA GLN A 258 41.05 -22.85 16.91
C GLN A 258 40.71 -22.38 18.33
N ARG A 259 40.52 -21.08 18.56
CA ARG A 259 40.03 -20.55 19.83
C ARG A 259 38.51 -20.59 19.83
N LYS A 260 37.92 -21.20 20.85
CA LYS A 260 36.47 -21.27 21.04
C LYS A 260 35.92 -19.86 21.21
N THR A 261 34.93 -19.48 20.41
CA THR A 261 34.33 -18.15 20.47
C THR A 261 32.92 -18.20 21.03
N VAL A 262 31.98 -18.81 20.31
CA VAL A 262 30.53 -18.71 20.61
C VAL A 262 29.84 -20.06 20.37
N HIS A 263 28.79 -20.34 21.16
CA HIS A 263 27.84 -21.43 20.94
C HIS A 263 26.47 -20.87 20.60
N ILE A 264 25.85 -21.34 19.52
CA ILE A 264 24.52 -20.89 19.10
C ILE A 264 23.57 -22.09 19.03
N PRO A 265 22.52 -22.15 19.87
CA PRO A 265 21.48 -23.14 19.71
C PRO A 265 20.69 -22.88 18.44
N ILE A 266 20.32 -23.94 17.72
CA ILE A 266 19.55 -23.83 16.48
C ILE A 266 18.47 -24.90 16.45
N LEU A 267 17.27 -24.51 16.04
CA LEU A 267 16.14 -25.41 15.80
C LEU A 267 15.95 -25.59 14.30
N ILE A 268 16.02 -26.83 13.84
CA ILE A 268 15.77 -27.19 12.45
C ILE A 268 14.37 -27.77 12.34
N ASN A 269 13.44 -26.99 11.77
CA ASN A 269 12.06 -27.41 11.50
C ASN A 269 11.97 -28.21 10.20
N PRO A 270 11.05 -29.18 10.05
CA PRO A 270 10.87 -29.92 8.79
C PRO A 270 10.72 -29.01 7.57
N VAL A 271 11.35 -29.37 6.44
CA VAL A 271 11.13 -28.68 5.16
C VAL A 271 9.88 -29.22 4.50
N ARG A 272 9.08 -28.33 3.91
CA ARG A 272 7.99 -28.69 3.02
C ARG A 272 8.37 -28.37 1.57
N PRO A 273 7.97 -29.22 0.60
CA PRO A 273 8.39 -29.10 -0.79
C PRO A 273 7.55 -28.06 -1.55
N TYR A 274 7.55 -26.80 -1.10
CA TYR A 274 6.77 -25.77 -1.77
C TYR A 274 7.25 -25.54 -3.21
N ARG A 275 6.28 -25.24 -4.07
CA ARG A 275 6.49 -24.77 -5.43
C ARG A 275 5.88 -23.38 -5.57
N PHE A 276 6.72 -22.38 -5.80
CA PHE A 276 6.27 -21.03 -6.08
C PHE A 276 6.02 -20.86 -7.59
N HIS A 277 4.76 -20.62 -7.93
CA HIS A 277 4.30 -20.35 -9.27
C HIS A 277 4.41 -18.85 -9.57
N ILE A 278 5.45 -18.50 -10.33
CA ILE A 278 5.77 -17.12 -10.69
C ILE A 278 4.82 -16.66 -11.79
N ILE A 279 3.95 -15.70 -11.47
CA ILE A 279 3.04 -15.02 -12.39
C ILE A 279 3.72 -13.74 -12.87
N HIS A 280 4.43 -13.85 -13.98
CA HIS A 280 5.22 -12.76 -14.52
C HIS A 280 4.36 -11.81 -15.36
N HIS A 281 4.27 -10.55 -14.92
CA HIS A 281 3.51 -9.48 -15.55
C HIS A 281 4.20 -8.12 -15.31
N SER A 282 3.64 -7.07 -15.90
CA SER A 282 3.88 -5.68 -15.51
C SER A 282 2.61 -5.16 -14.85
N HIS A 283 2.73 -4.58 -13.65
CA HIS A 283 1.67 -3.74 -13.12
C HIS A 283 1.56 -2.49 -14.00
N ASN A 284 0.34 -2.02 -14.24
CA ASN A 284 0.05 -1.02 -15.26
C ASN A 284 -0.58 0.23 -14.64
N ASP A 285 0.27 1.09 -14.06
CA ASP A 285 -0.13 2.43 -13.63
C ASP A 285 -0.27 3.30 -14.87
N ILE A 286 -1.50 3.70 -15.19
CA ILE A 286 -1.79 4.53 -16.37
C ILE A 286 -1.59 6.00 -15.97
N GLY A 287 -0.34 6.34 -15.69
CA GLY A 287 0.07 7.61 -15.11
C GLY A 287 1.12 7.40 -14.04
N TYR A 288 0.99 8.13 -12.93
CA TYR A 288 1.86 8.06 -11.75
C TYR A 288 3.34 8.36 -12.02
N SER A 289 4.12 7.34 -12.41
CA SER A 289 5.57 7.42 -12.63
C SER A 289 5.94 7.94 -14.02
N HIS A 290 5.07 7.79 -15.02
CA HIS A 290 5.28 8.25 -16.40
C HIS A 290 4.00 8.89 -16.95
N LEU A 291 4.10 9.67 -18.02
CA LEU A 291 2.91 10.16 -18.73
C LEU A 291 2.20 9.00 -19.44
N GLN A 292 0.88 9.07 -19.58
CA GLN A 292 0.06 7.97 -20.11
C GLN A 292 0.48 7.52 -21.51
N GLU A 293 0.89 8.44 -22.40
CA GLU A 293 1.39 8.07 -23.72
C GLU A 293 2.74 7.34 -23.67
N GLU A 294 3.56 7.63 -22.65
CA GLU A 294 4.79 6.89 -22.40
C GLU A 294 4.49 5.50 -21.85
N VAL A 295 3.55 5.37 -20.91
CA VAL A 295 3.08 4.08 -20.40
C VAL A 295 2.57 3.21 -21.55
N ALA A 296 1.79 3.76 -22.49
CA ALA A 296 1.30 3.02 -23.66
C ALA A 296 2.45 2.46 -24.52
N ARG A 297 3.53 3.23 -24.69
CA ARG A 297 4.74 2.78 -25.41
C ARG A 297 5.51 1.73 -24.63
N ILE A 298 5.64 1.88 -23.31
CA ILE A 298 6.30 0.91 -22.41
C ILE A 298 5.56 -0.42 -22.49
N GLN A 299 4.23 -0.42 -22.31
CA GLN A 299 3.45 -1.66 -22.33
C GLN A 299 3.41 -2.31 -23.71
N SER A 300 3.34 -1.52 -24.79
CA SER A 300 3.47 -2.05 -26.17
C SER A 300 4.83 -2.72 -26.40
N ARG A 301 5.92 -2.13 -25.88
CA ARG A 301 7.25 -2.73 -25.92
C ARG A 301 7.32 -4.01 -25.08
N ASN A 302 6.74 -4.01 -23.88
CA ASN A 302 6.67 -5.20 -23.03
C ASN A 302 5.97 -6.37 -23.74
N ILE A 303 4.88 -6.12 -24.45
CA ILE A 303 4.19 -7.17 -25.24
C ILE A 303 5.11 -7.74 -26.33
N MET A 304 5.86 -6.90 -27.04
CA MET A 304 6.82 -7.34 -28.05
C MET A 304 7.97 -8.14 -27.45
N ASP A 305 8.56 -7.65 -26.36
CA ASP A 305 9.66 -8.30 -25.65
C ASP A 305 9.21 -9.63 -25.03
N ALA A 306 7.98 -9.72 -24.55
CA ALA A 306 7.39 -10.96 -24.05
C ALA A 306 7.29 -12.02 -25.15
N MET A 307 6.78 -11.68 -26.34
CA MET A 307 6.74 -12.61 -27.48
C MET A 307 8.15 -13.08 -27.85
N ALA A 308 9.11 -12.17 -27.97
CA ALA A 308 10.50 -12.50 -28.28
C ALA A 308 11.14 -13.40 -27.20
N TRP A 309 10.89 -13.11 -25.93
CA TRP A 309 11.36 -13.91 -24.80
C TRP A 309 10.77 -15.31 -24.81
N ILE A 310 9.46 -15.45 -25.03
CA ILE A 310 8.77 -16.74 -25.10
C ILE A 310 9.37 -17.62 -26.19
N GLU A 311 9.59 -17.06 -27.39
CA GLU A 311 10.21 -17.78 -28.50
C GLU A 311 11.67 -18.17 -28.17
N ALA A 312 12.44 -17.27 -27.57
CA ALA A 312 13.82 -17.54 -27.18
C ALA A 312 13.92 -18.63 -26.09
N ALA A 313 13.02 -18.60 -25.09
CA ALA A 313 12.92 -19.62 -24.06
C ALA A 313 12.59 -20.99 -24.68
N ALA A 314 11.66 -21.04 -25.64
CA ALA A 314 11.30 -22.27 -26.35
C ALA A 314 12.49 -22.87 -27.11
N ARG A 315 13.29 -22.05 -27.81
CA ARG A 315 14.53 -22.51 -28.48
C ARG A 315 15.57 -23.08 -27.50
N ARG A 316 15.57 -22.62 -26.24
CA ARG A 316 16.40 -23.17 -25.15
C ARG A 316 15.81 -24.43 -24.49
N GLY A 317 14.65 -24.90 -24.95
CA GLY A 317 13.90 -26.00 -24.34
C GLY A 317 13.22 -25.63 -23.01
N ASN A 318 13.07 -24.33 -22.73
CA ASN A 318 12.41 -23.82 -21.54
C ASN A 318 10.98 -23.37 -21.87
N ARG A 319 10.14 -23.22 -20.83
CA ARG A 319 8.80 -22.63 -20.94
C ARG A 319 8.79 -21.25 -20.31
N ALA A 320 8.12 -20.32 -20.97
CA ALA A 320 7.93 -18.94 -20.52
C ALA A 320 6.48 -18.55 -20.78
N TYR A 321 5.94 -17.74 -19.87
CA TYR A 321 4.57 -17.25 -19.89
C TYR A 321 4.57 -15.80 -19.47
N TRP A 322 3.80 -14.97 -20.17
CA TRP A 322 3.61 -13.57 -19.84
C TRP A 322 2.13 -13.29 -19.56
N HIS A 323 1.87 -12.56 -18.49
CA HIS A 323 0.54 -12.08 -18.13
C HIS A 323 0.38 -10.62 -18.47
N ILE A 324 -0.71 -10.30 -19.16
CA ILE A 324 -1.17 -8.94 -19.37
C ILE A 324 -2.30 -8.67 -18.38
N GLU A 325 -2.06 -7.70 -17.51
CA GLU A 325 -2.95 -7.34 -16.41
C GLU A 325 -4.18 -6.56 -16.82
N SER A 326 -4.04 -5.69 -17.81
CA SER A 326 -5.08 -4.75 -18.19
C SER A 326 -5.20 -4.74 -19.71
N LEU A 327 -6.44 -4.81 -20.20
CA LEU A 327 -6.66 -4.79 -21.65
C LEU A 327 -6.46 -3.41 -22.28
N TRP A 328 -6.35 -2.34 -21.49
CA TRP A 328 -5.88 -1.03 -21.97
C TRP A 328 -4.52 -1.16 -22.67
N ALA A 329 -3.59 -1.96 -22.12
CA ALA A 329 -2.30 -2.20 -22.76
C ALA A 329 -2.44 -2.94 -24.11
N VAL A 330 -3.42 -3.86 -24.20
CA VAL A 330 -3.73 -4.60 -25.43
C VAL A 330 -4.33 -3.69 -26.48
N GLU A 331 -5.32 -2.85 -26.12
CA GLU A 331 -5.95 -1.91 -27.06
C GLU A 331 -4.90 -0.95 -27.64
N ASN A 332 -4.03 -0.39 -26.79
CA ASN A 332 -2.96 0.50 -27.22
C ASN A 332 -1.97 -0.21 -28.15
N PHE A 333 -1.50 -1.42 -27.79
CA PHE A 333 -0.62 -2.21 -28.65
C PHE A 333 -1.27 -2.51 -30.01
N LEU A 334 -2.52 -2.96 -30.02
CA LEU A 334 -3.24 -3.31 -31.25
C LEU A 334 -3.50 -2.11 -32.16
N SER A 335 -3.56 -0.90 -31.60
CA SER A 335 -3.75 0.33 -32.38
C SER A 335 -2.52 0.76 -33.17
N VAL A 336 -1.31 0.32 -32.77
CA VAL A 336 -0.04 0.71 -33.39
C VAL A 336 0.76 -0.44 -34.01
N CYS A 337 0.45 -1.70 -33.68
CA CYS A 337 1.22 -2.84 -34.16
C CYS A 337 0.95 -3.17 -35.64
N ASP A 338 1.96 -3.73 -36.32
CA ASP A 338 1.80 -4.25 -37.68
C ASP A 338 1.04 -5.57 -37.73
N SER A 339 0.61 -5.98 -38.93
CA SER A 339 -0.19 -7.21 -39.13
C SER A 339 0.55 -8.48 -38.72
N ILE A 340 1.89 -8.50 -38.82
CA ILE A 340 2.75 -9.63 -38.45
C ILE A 340 2.75 -9.79 -36.93
N SER A 341 2.99 -8.71 -36.21
CA SER A 341 3.03 -8.64 -34.74
C SER A 341 1.65 -8.94 -34.16
N LYS A 342 0.58 -8.40 -34.77
CA LYS A 342 -0.81 -8.72 -34.41
C LYS A 342 -1.10 -10.22 -34.52
N LYS A 343 -0.71 -10.86 -35.62
CA LYS A 343 -0.89 -12.30 -35.81
C LYS A 343 -0.10 -13.10 -34.77
N ARG A 344 1.18 -12.77 -34.56
CA ARG A 344 2.05 -13.41 -33.56
C ARG A 344 1.46 -13.32 -32.15
N PHE A 345 0.93 -12.14 -31.79
CA PHE A 345 0.30 -11.90 -30.50
C PHE A 345 -0.89 -12.85 -30.27
N PHE A 346 -1.83 -12.92 -31.21
CA PHE A 346 -2.96 -13.84 -31.10
C PHE A 346 -2.56 -15.32 -31.12
N ASP A 347 -1.50 -15.69 -31.85
CA ASP A 347 -0.99 -17.06 -31.84
C ASP A 347 -0.41 -17.45 -30.47
N HIS A 348 0.25 -16.53 -29.76
CA HIS A 348 0.72 -16.77 -28.39
C HIS A 348 -0.43 -16.84 -27.37
N ILE A 349 -1.50 -16.06 -27.57
CA ILE A 349 -2.73 -16.17 -26.77
C ILE A 349 -3.38 -17.55 -26.95
N ARG A 350 -3.56 -18.02 -28.19
CA ARG A 350 -4.14 -19.34 -28.48
C ARG A 350 -3.33 -20.49 -27.86
N LYS A 351 -2.02 -20.32 -27.75
CA LYS A 351 -1.11 -21.29 -27.11
C LYS A 351 -1.07 -21.17 -25.58
N GLY A 352 -1.77 -20.20 -24.99
CA GLY A 352 -1.75 -19.90 -23.55
C GLY A 352 -0.39 -19.39 -23.04
N GLN A 353 0.48 -18.92 -23.94
CA GLN A 353 1.81 -18.39 -23.60
C GLN A 353 1.73 -16.91 -23.21
N ILE A 354 0.79 -16.17 -23.79
CA ILE A 354 0.34 -14.88 -23.31
C ILE A 354 -1.06 -15.08 -22.71
N SER A 355 -1.22 -14.75 -21.44
CA SER A 355 -2.50 -14.81 -20.75
C SER A 355 -3.05 -13.41 -20.56
N LEU A 356 -4.34 -13.25 -20.80
CA LEU A 356 -5.04 -11.98 -20.66
C LEU A 356 -5.92 -12.00 -19.41
N SER A 357 -6.03 -10.84 -18.77
CA SER A 357 -6.99 -10.59 -17.69
C SER A 357 -8.16 -9.79 -18.26
N ALA A 358 -9.39 -10.07 -17.84
CA ALA A 358 -10.59 -9.52 -18.45
C ALA A 358 -10.80 -8.01 -18.20
N ASN A 359 -10.23 -7.47 -17.12
CA ASN A 359 -10.37 -6.05 -16.77
C ASN A 359 -9.69 -5.15 -17.81
N TYR A 360 -10.39 -4.10 -18.23
CA TYR A 360 -9.83 -3.07 -19.09
C TYR A 360 -8.74 -2.29 -18.36
N ALA A 361 -8.98 -1.90 -17.12
CA ALA A 361 -8.00 -1.30 -16.19
C ALA A 361 -8.33 -1.72 -14.74
N ASN A 362 -7.40 -1.50 -13.80
CA ASN A 362 -7.74 -1.58 -12.38
C ASN A 362 -8.43 -0.27 -11.99
N ILE A 363 -9.66 -0.38 -11.48
CA ILE A 363 -10.51 0.77 -11.13
C ILE A 363 -10.87 0.75 -9.65
N LEU A 364 -11.15 1.92 -9.08
CA LEU A 364 -11.67 2.07 -7.72
C LEU A 364 -13.13 1.60 -7.67
N THR A 365 -13.33 0.28 -7.48
CA THR A 365 -14.64 -0.37 -7.66
C THR A 365 -15.75 0.14 -6.75
N GLY A 366 -15.42 0.78 -5.61
CA GLY A 366 -16.42 1.39 -4.73
C GLY A 366 -17.04 2.68 -5.27
N LEU A 367 -16.40 3.37 -6.22
CA LEU A 367 -16.90 4.62 -6.79
C LEU A 367 -17.88 4.41 -7.95
N CYS A 368 -17.97 3.19 -8.47
CA CYS A 368 -18.73 2.87 -9.66
C CYS A 368 -20.23 2.69 -9.38
N GLN A 369 -21.06 2.99 -10.38
CA GLN A 369 -22.43 2.47 -10.45
C GLN A 369 -22.42 0.96 -10.80
N PRO A 370 -23.46 0.19 -10.43
CA PRO A 370 -23.52 -1.25 -10.66
C PRO A 370 -23.29 -1.67 -12.12
N GLU A 371 -23.85 -0.94 -13.07
CA GLU A 371 -23.75 -1.22 -14.49
C GLU A 371 -22.34 -0.98 -15.07
N GLU A 372 -21.54 -0.09 -14.47
CA GLU A 372 -20.17 0.21 -14.93
C GLU A 372 -19.26 -1.01 -14.87
N HIS A 373 -19.48 -1.92 -13.91
CA HIS A 373 -18.69 -3.14 -13.80
C HIS A 373 -18.84 -4.07 -15.02
N GLY A 374 -19.94 -3.95 -15.78
CA GLY A 374 -20.11 -4.66 -17.05
C GLY A 374 -19.33 -4.03 -18.21
N TRP A 375 -19.02 -2.73 -18.10
CA TRP A 375 -18.19 -1.97 -19.03
C TRP A 375 -16.70 -2.26 -18.81
N THR A 376 -16.27 -2.49 -17.57
CA THR A 376 -14.87 -2.81 -17.23
C THR A 376 -14.33 -4.03 -18.00
N THR A 377 -15.19 -4.98 -18.37
CA THR A 377 -14.80 -6.18 -19.13
C THR A 377 -15.34 -6.17 -20.56
N GLU A 378 -15.92 -5.07 -21.03
CA GLU A 378 -16.51 -4.99 -22.36
C GLU A 378 -15.50 -5.27 -23.46
N TYR A 379 -14.28 -4.74 -23.31
CA TYR A 379 -13.21 -4.98 -24.28
C TYR A 379 -12.74 -6.44 -24.34
N ALA A 380 -12.90 -7.20 -23.25
CA ALA A 380 -12.59 -8.63 -23.25
C ALA A 380 -13.40 -9.36 -24.32
N ARG A 381 -14.69 -9.05 -24.47
CA ARG A 381 -15.57 -9.68 -25.48
C ARG A 381 -15.10 -9.41 -26.91
N TYR A 382 -14.62 -8.18 -27.22
CA TYR A 382 -14.04 -7.87 -28.52
C TYR A 382 -12.76 -8.69 -28.78
N ILE A 383 -11.89 -8.82 -27.77
CA ILE A 383 -10.67 -9.62 -27.89
C ILE A 383 -10.97 -11.12 -28.03
N GLU A 384 -11.97 -11.64 -27.33
CA GLU A 384 -12.41 -13.04 -27.48
C GLU A 384 -12.88 -13.32 -28.91
N GLN A 385 -13.65 -12.42 -29.51
CA GLN A 385 -14.09 -12.52 -30.91
C GLN A 385 -12.90 -12.49 -31.89
N MET A 386 -11.93 -11.59 -31.67
CA MET A 386 -10.75 -11.48 -32.54
C MET A 386 -9.78 -12.67 -32.41
N SER A 387 -9.61 -13.17 -31.18
CA SER A 387 -8.67 -14.26 -30.89
C SER A 387 -9.25 -15.65 -31.14
N GLY A 388 -10.57 -15.82 -30.95
CA GLY A 388 -11.24 -17.12 -30.87
C GLY A 388 -10.99 -17.85 -29.54
N CYS A 389 -10.49 -17.16 -28.52
CA CYS A 389 -10.18 -17.73 -27.20
C CYS A 389 -10.98 -17.00 -26.11
N LYS A 390 -11.60 -17.75 -25.21
CA LYS A 390 -12.28 -17.20 -24.03
C LYS A 390 -11.24 -16.75 -22.99
N ILE A 391 -11.39 -15.54 -22.45
CA ILE A 391 -10.60 -15.02 -21.34
C ILE A 391 -11.19 -15.58 -20.04
N ARG A 392 -10.36 -16.14 -19.17
CA ARG A 392 -10.81 -16.94 -18.01
C ARG A 392 -10.41 -16.38 -16.64
N ASN A 393 -9.70 -15.26 -16.60
CA ASN A 393 -9.27 -14.67 -15.35
C ASN A 393 -9.40 -13.15 -15.39
N ALA A 394 -9.48 -12.55 -14.20
CA ALA A 394 -9.22 -11.14 -13.97
C ALA A 394 -8.11 -10.99 -12.93
N MET A 395 -7.39 -9.88 -13.01
CA MET A 395 -6.38 -9.49 -12.05
C MET A 395 -6.77 -8.12 -11.50
N ILE A 396 -6.68 -7.96 -10.19
CA ILE A 396 -6.74 -6.68 -9.50
C ILE A 396 -5.42 -6.54 -8.76
N THR A 397 -4.66 -5.51 -9.10
CA THR A 397 -3.30 -5.28 -8.58
C THR A 397 -3.24 -3.90 -7.92
N ASP A 398 -2.37 -3.80 -6.91
CA ASP A 398 -2.08 -2.60 -6.10
C ASP A 398 -3.21 -2.17 -5.16
N ILE A 399 -4.40 -1.90 -5.71
CA ILE A 399 -5.56 -1.55 -4.89
C ILE A 399 -6.14 -2.76 -4.14
N PRO A 400 -6.48 -2.61 -2.85
CA PRO A 400 -7.23 -3.60 -2.10
C PRO A 400 -8.75 -3.43 -2.31
N GLY A 401 -9.46 -4.54 -2.42
CA GLY A 401 -10.91 -4.55 -2.37
C GLY A 401 -11.60 -4.89 -3.69
N VAL A 402 -12.83 -5.38 -3.55
CA VAL A 402 -13.73 -5.76 -4.63
C VAL A 402 -15.14 -5.50 -4.12
N SER A 403 -15.80 -4.49 -4.68
CA SER A 403 -17.20 -4.19 -4.34
C SER A 403 -18.12 -5.36 -4.69
N TYR A 404 -19.26 -5.45 -4.01
CA TYR A 404 -20.25 -6.49 -4.29
C TYR A 404 -20.71 -6.50 -5.75
N TRP A 405 -20.89 -5.33 -6.38
CA TRP A 405 -21.32 -5.24 -7.77
C TRP A 405 -20.22 -5.67 -8.76
N ALA A 406 -18.94 -5.47 -8.43
CA ALA A 406 -17.84 -6.03 -9.21
C ALA A 406 -17.88 -7.58 -9.20
N LEU A 407 -18.08 -8.19 -8.03
CA LEU A 407 -18.28 -9.64 -7.91
C LEU A 407 -19.47 -10.14 -8.73
N ARG A 408 -20.62 -9.45 -8.62
CA ARG A 408 -21.82 -9.76 -9.42
C ARG A 408 -21.53 -9.72 -10.91
N SER A 409 -20.79 -8.72 -11.38
CA SER A 409 -20.41 -8.60 -12.79
C SER A 409 -19.51 -9.76 -13.23
N TYR A 410 -18.49 -10.12 -12.46
CA TYR A 410 -17.61 -11.25 -12.80
C TYR A 410 -18.36 -12.58 -12.89
N THR A 411 -19.25 -12.81 -11.93
CA THR A 411 -20.04 -14.05 -11.86
C THR A 411 -21.08 -14.12 -12.97
N ALA A 412 -21.78 -13.02 -13.27
CA ALA A 412 -22.71 -12.93 -14.41
C ALA A 412 -22.02 -13.19 -15.76
N GLN A 413 -20.74 -12.86 -15.88
CA GLN A 413 -19.93 -13.12 -17.07
C GLN A 413 -19.30 -14.52 -17.09
N GLN A 414 -19.56 -15.34 -16.07
CA GLN A 414 -18.99 -16.67 -15.89
C GLN A 414 -17.45 -16.65 -15.92
N LEU A 415 -16.85 -15.62 -15.33
CA LEU A 415 -15.40 -15.55 -15.17
C LEU A 415 -15.00 -16.47 -14.00
N PRO A 416 -14.19 -17.51 -14.23
CA PRO A 416 -13.96 -18.52 -13.19
C PRO A 416 -12.88 -18.11 -12.16
N PHE A 417 -11.97 -17.20 -12.50
CA PHE A 417 -10.76 -16.93 -11.70
C PHE A 417 -10.53 -15.43 -11.45
N LEU A 418 -10.22 -15.07 -10.20
CA LEU A 418 -9.81 -13.73 -9.79
C LEU A 418 -8.50 -13.82 -8.99
N SER A 419 -7.48 -13.07 -9.40
CA SER A 419 -6.21 -12.92 -8.69
C SER A 419 -6.12 -11.53 -8.09
N LEU A 420 -6.02 -11.45 -6.76
CA LEU A 420 -5.75 -10.20 -6.05
C LEU A 420 -4.25 -10.11 -5.73
N GLY A 421 -3.63 -9.00 -6.09
CA GLY A 421 -2.22 -8.71 -5.81
C GLY A 421 -2.08 -7.29 -5.28
N PRO A 422 -2.56 -6.98 -4.07
CA PRO A 422 -2.52 -5.63 -3.52
C PRO A 422 -1.07 -5.16 -3.29
N ASN A 423 -0.90 -3.87 -3.01
CA ASN A 423 0.38 -3.25 -2.70
C ASN A 423 1.11 -4.02 -1.58
N TYR A 424 2.40 -4.27 -1.74
CA TYR A 424 3.19 -4.95 -0.72
C TYR A 424 4.48 -4.23 -0.38
N VAL A 425 4.59 -3.82 0.89
CA VAL A 425 5.76 -3.16 1.45
C VAL A 425 6.09 -3.82 2.78
N GLU A 426 7.12 -4.66 2.76
CA GLU A 426 7.45 -5.62 3.82
C GLU A 426 7.56 -5.00 5.23
N ASN A 427 8.03 -3.75 5.33
CA ASN A 427 8.31 -3.05 6.59
C ASN A 427 7.17 -2.15 7.10
N LEU A 428 6.06 -2.00 6.36
CA LEU A 428 4.89 -1.23 6.82
C LEU A 428 4.00 -2.05 7.77
N PRO A 429 3.19 -1.42 8.65
CA PRO A 429 2.35 -2.10 9.64
C PRO A 429 1.42 -3.17 9.05
N ASP A 430 0.76 -2.85 7.94
CA ASP A 430 -0.16 -3.75 7.24
C ASP A 430 0.48 -4.46 6.03
N HIS A 431 1.82 -4.42 5.95
CA HIS A 431 2.61 -4.97 4.85
C HIS A 431 2.27 -4.42 3.46
N GLY A 432 1.73 -3.20 3.38
CA GLY A 432 1.49 -2.42 2.15
C GLY A 432 1.01 -1.02 2.51
N ASP A 433 1.06 -0.08 1.56
CA ASP A 433 0.48 1.25 1.77
C ASP A 433 -1.02 1.23 1.47
N ARG A 434 -1.82 1.75 2.40
CA ARG A 434 -3.29 1.75 2.36
C ARG A 434 -3.94 0.43 1.93
N VAL A 435 -3.39 -0.71 2.36
CA VAL A 435 -3.98 -2.05 2.09
C VAL A 435 -4.84 -2.60 3.23
N GLY A 436 -4.77 -1.95 4.40
CA GLY A 436 -5.44 -2.38 5.63
C GLY A 436 -5.27 -3.86 5.93
N GLY A 437 -6.34 -4.53 6.38
CA GLY A 437 -6.27 -5.92 6.82
C GLY A 437 -6.05 -6.98 5.73
N ILE A 438 -6.09 -6.61 4.43
CA ILE A 438 -6.25 -7.59 3.35
C ILE A 438 -5.11 -8.62 3.26
N ILE A 439 -3.85 -8.19 3.37
CA ILE A 439 -2.68 -9.06 3.33
C ILE A 439 -2.64 -9.95 4.58
N ARG A 440 -2.90 -9.36 5.74
CA ARG A 440 -2.88 -10.06 7.04
C ARG A 440 -3.94 -11.16 7.10
N GLU A 441 -5.14 -10.90 6.60
CA GLU A 441 -6.31 -11.75 6.81
C GLU A 441 -6.59 -12.70 5.63
N THR A 442 -6.25 -12.29 4.41
CA THR A 442 -6.52 -13.09 3.21
C THR A 442 -5.26 -13.46 2.43
N GLY A 443 -4.08 -12.99 2.83
CA GLY A 443 -2.81 -13.34 2.16
C GLY A 443 -2.64 -14.85 2.04
N ASP A 444 -2.42 -15.31 0.81
CA ASP A 444 -2.33 -16.74 0.43
C ASP A 444 -3.61 -17.56 0.57
N HIS A 445 -4.72 -16.95 0.99
CA HIS A 445 -6.00 -17.64 1.07
C HIS A 445 -6.66 -17.77 -0.31
N LEU A 446 -7.34 -18.91 -0.46
CA LEU A 446 -8.08 -19.26 -1.65
C LEU A 446 -9.52 -19.54 -1.24
N PHE A 447 -10.51 -19.02 -1.96
CA PHE A 447 -11.91 -19.31 -1.69
C PHE A 447 -12.76 -19.21 -2.97
N PHE A 448 -13.82 -20.00 -3.04
CA PHE A 448 -14.88 -19.78 -4.02
C PHE A 448 -15.83 -18.72 -3.49
N TRP A 449 -16.00 -17.64 -4.23
CA TRP A 449 -16.88 -16.53 -3.86
C TRP A 449 -18.15 -16.59 -4.69
N LYS A 450 -19.28 -16.78 -4.02
CA LYS A 450 -20.60 -16.64 -4.62
C LYS A 450 -21.17 -15.25 -4.34
N PRO A 451 -21.91 -14.65 -5.27
CA PRO A 451 -22.60 -13.39 -5.02
C PRO A 451 -23.72 -13.56 -4.00
N GLN A 452 -24.39 -14.71 -3.96
CA GLN A 452 -25.44 -15.05 -3.00
C GLN A 452 -25.35 -16.54 -2.62
N PRO A 453 -25.86 -16.99 -1.46
CA PRO A 453 -25.72 -18.38 -1.00
C PRO A 453 -26.22 -19.43 -2.00
N ASP A 454 -27.34 -19.15 -2.64
CA ASP A 454 -28.06 -20.01 -3.60
C ASP A 454 -27.56 -19.85 -5.05
N ALA A 455 -26.65 -18.91 -5.33
CA ALA A 455 -26.10 -18.71 -6.67
C ALA A 455 -25.43 -19.99 -7.18
N ALA A 456 -25.73 -20.35 -8.44
CA ALA A 456 -25.13 -21.50 -9.11
C ALA A 456 -23.65 -21.24 -9.46
N ASP A 457 -23.34 -20.02 -9.88
CA ASP A 457 -22.01 -19.60 -10.29
C ASP A 457 -21.18 -19.06 -9.11
N SER A 458 -19.87 -19.26 -9.20
CA SER A 458 -18.88 -18.76 -8.23
C SER A 458 -17.58 -18.44 -8.95
N ILE A 459 -16.81 -17.51 -8.40
CA ILE A 459 -15.45 -17.21 -8.86
C ILE A 459 -14.43 -17.73 -7.84
N LEU A 460 -13.34 -18.35 -8.28
CA LEU A 460 -12.23 -18.70 -7.40
C LEU A 460 -11.34 -17.47 -7.22
N VAL A 461 -11.18 -17.02 -5.98
CA VAL A 461 -10.33 -15.88 -5.61
C VAL A 461 -9.04 -16.37 -4.96
N TRP A 462 -7.91 -15.76 -5.31
CA TRP A 462 -6.63 -15.93 -4.62
C TRP A 462 -5.99 -14.57 -4.34
N THR A 463 -5.78 -14.24 -3.07
CA THR A 463 -4.92 -13.11 -2.69
C THR A 463 -3.47 -13.57 -2.61
N ALA A 464 -2.57 -12.98 -3.39
CA ALA A 464 -1.15 -13.24 -3.29
C ALA A 464 -0.61 -12.68 -1.96
N GLY A 465 -0.10 -13.53 -1.05
CA GLY A 465 0.30 -13.11 0.30
C GLY A 465 1.50 -12.17 0.36
N LYS A 466 2.23 -12.01 -0.75
CA LYS A 466 3.31 -11.03 -0.91
C LYS A 466 2.99 -9.91 -1.91
N GLY A 467 1.71 -9.73 -2.25
CA GLY A 467 1.28 -8.75 -3.24
C GLY A 467 2.02 -8.88 -4.57
N TYR A 468 2.08 -7.80 -5.36
CA TYR A 468 2.78 -7.80 -6.65
C TYR A 468 4.22 -7.26 -6.59
N SER A 469 4.50 -6.38 -5.63
CA SER A 469 5.74 -5.61 -5.50
C SER A 469 6.85 -6.29 -4.67
N TYR A 470 6.69 -7.56 -4.28
CA TYR A 470 7.61 -8.25 -3.36
C TYR A 470 9.10 -8.24 -3.77
N PHE A 471 9.37 -8.15 -5.08
CA PHE A 471 10.70 -8.13 -5.68
C PHE A 471 11.10 -6.78 -6.30
N HIS A 472 10.32 -5.72 -6.06
CA HIS A 472 10.72 -4.36 -6.46
C HIS A 472 12.07 -3.97 -5.86
N ASN A 473 12.76 -3.07 -6.53
CA ASN A 473 14.01 -2.46 -6.06
C ASN A 473 15.15 -3.47 -5.76
N ILE A 474 15.15 -4.64 -6.41
CA ILE A 474 16.26 -5.61 -6.36
C ILE A 474 17.13 -5.45 -7.61
N PRO A 475 18.37 -4.93 -7.49
CA PRO A 475 19.29 -4.86 -8.62
C PRO A 475 19.65 -6.26 -9.16
N ASP A 476 19.88 -6.37 -10.48
CA ASP A 476 20.20 -7.64 -11.13
C ASP A 476 21.44 -8.34 -10.52
N LYS A 477 22.44 -7.57 -10.07
CA LYS A 477 23.63 -8.10 -9.38
C LYS A 477 23.33 -8.83 -8.07
N ASP A 478 22.26 -8.44 -7.38
CA ASP A 478 21.90 -8.95 -6.06
C ASP A 478 20.77 -9.99 -6.12
N ARG A 479 20.18 -10.19 -7.30
CA ARG A 479 19.00 -11.02 -7.53
C ARG A 479 19.12 -12.40 -6.89
N GLY A 480 20.21 -13.12 -7.12
CA GLY A 480 20.40 -14.47 -6.62
C GLY A 480 20.28 -14.56 -5.10
N PHE A 481 21.09 -13.79 -4.38
CA PHE A 481 21.11 -13.81 -2.92
C PHE A 481 19.81 -13.28 -2.31
N ARG A 482 19.23 -12.20 -2.85
CA ARG A 482 17.98 -11.61 -2.36
C ARG A 482 16.79 -12.55 -2.56
N TRP A 483 16.71 -13.24 -3.70
CA TRP A 483 15.68 -14.25 -3.94
C TRP A 483 15.83 -15.48 -3.05
N GLU A 484 17.07 -15.96 -2.85
CA GLU A 484 17.35 -17.05 -1.89
C GLU A 484 16.80 -16.74 -0.50
N LYS A 485 17.06 -15.54 0.01
CA LYS A 485 16.53 -15.08 1.29
C LYS A 485 14.99 -15.00 1.27
N LYS A 486 14.42 -14.19 0.37
CA LYS A 486 12.96 -13.94 0.31
C LYS A 486 12.14 -15.23 0.16
N ILE A 487 12.52 -16.10 -0.77
CA ILE A 487 11.81 -17.36 -1.01
C ILE A 487 11.97 -18.33 0.18
N SER A 488 13.15 -18.38 0.81
CA SER A 488 13.37 -19.19 2.01
C SER A 488 12.54 -18.72 3.19
N ASP A 489 12.51 -17.41 3.42
CA ASP A 489 11.75 -16.79 4.50
C ASP A 489 10.26 -17.04 4.29
N TYR A 490 9.76 -16.85 3.07
CA TYR A 490 8.37 -17.10 2.74
C TYR A 490 7.98 -18.58 2.92
N ALA A 491 8.82 -19.53 2.50
CA ALA A 491 8.59 -20.95 2.78
C ALA A 491 8.58 -21.27 4.29
N THR A 492 9.36 -20.54 5.08
CA THR A 492 9.41 -20.67 6.54
C THR A 492 8.13 -20.13 7.17
N GLU A 493 7.67 -18.97 6.73
CA GLU A 493 6.40 -18.35 7.15
C GLU A 493 5.21 -19.28 6.86
N LEU A 494 5.09 -19.78 5.61
CA LEU A 494 4.04 -20.73 5.22
C LEU A 494 4.07 -22.00 6.08
N SER A 495 5.25 -22.50 6.43
CA SER A 495 5.40 -23.67 7.30
C SER A 495 5.00 -23.37 8.75
N ALA A 496 5.37 -22.19 9.26
CA ALA A 496 5.00 -21.75 10.61
C ALA A 496 3.48 -21.55 10.74
N ALA A 497 2.84 -21.03 9.68
CA ALA A 497 1.39 -20.90 9.57
C ALA A 497 0.67 -22.23 9.28
N SER A 498 1.39 -23.35 9.17
CA SER A 498 0.83 -24.67 8.81
C SER A 498 0.00 -24.65 7.51
N TYR A 499 0.42 -23.84 6.52
CA TYR A 499 -0.33 -23.57 5.30
C TYR A 499 -0.72 -24.85 4.53
N PRO A 500 -1.99 -25.06 4.14
CA PRO A 500 -2.47 -26.39 3.77
C PRO A 500 -2.06 -26.87 2.36
N MET A 501 -1.46 -26.02 1.53
CA MET A 501 -1.10 -26.30 0.13
C MET A 501 0.41 -26.21 -0.11
N GLU A 502 0.90 -26.81 -1.19
CA GLU A 502 2.32 -26.78 -1.58
C GLU A 502 2.58 -25.90 -2.80
N ASP A 503 1.55 -25.64 -3.62
CA ASP A 503 1.64 -24.81 -4.83
C ASP A 503 1.18 -23.39 -4.45
N ILE A 504 2.09 -22.42 -4.55
CA ILE A 504 1.92 -21.05 -4.04
C ILE A 504 1.92 -20.08 -5.20
N GLN A 505 0.92 -19.20 -5.29
CA GLN A 505 0.94 -18.08 -6.22
C GLN A 505 1.99 -17.05 -5.80
N LEU A 506 2.85 -16.65 -6.72
CA LEU A 506 3.84 -15.60 -6.50
C LEU A 506 3.80 -14.61 -7.66
N ARG A 507 3.22 -13.43 -7.42
CA ARG A 507 3.21 -12.34 -8.41
C ARG A 507 4.64 -11.80 -8.59
N TYR A 508 5.01 -11.50 -9.83
CA TYR A 508 6.34 -10.96 -10.14
C TYR A 508 6.29 -9.88 -11.21
N THR A 509 6.56 -8.64 -10.78
CA THR A 509 6.91 -7.50 -11.61
C THR A 509 8.39 -7.15 -11.42
N LYS A 510 9.08 -6.75 -12.48
CA LYS A 510 10.52 -6.45 -12.43
C LYS A 510 10.76 -4.97 -12.09
N ASN A 511 11.68 -4.70 -11.16
CA ASN A 511 12.15 -3.37 -10.74
C ASN A 511 11.12 -2.49 -10.03
N ALA A 512 10.04 -2.08 -10.69
CA ALA A 512 9.04 -1.13 -10.21
C ALA A 512 7.72 -1.29 -10.98
N ASP A 513 6.76 -0.39 -10.73
CA ASP A 513 5.55 -0.23 -11.55
C ASP A 513 5.90 0.08 -13.00
N ASN A 514 5.04 -0.36 -13.94
CA ASN A 514 5.33 -0.34 -15.38
C ASN A 514 6.63 -1.07 -15.78
N GLY A 515 7.13 -1.94 -14.90
CA GLY A 515 8.40 -2.65 -15.06
C GLY A 515 8.49 -3.51 -16.33
N PRO A 516 9.71 -3.69 -16.88
CA PRO A 516 9.88 -4.42 -18.13
C PRO A 516 9.74 -5.93 -17.97
N VAL A 517 9.59 -6.64 -19.09
CA VAL A 517 9.70 -8.11 -19.12
C VAL A 517 11.10 -8.55 -18.67
N ASP A 518 11.17 -9.51 -17.75
CA ASP A 518 12.41 -10.17 -17.37
C ASP A 518 12.75 -11.30 -18.36
N THR A 519 13.42 -10.92 -19.44
CA THR A 519 13.81 -11.82 -20.54
C THR A 519 14.83 -12.91 -20.14
N THR A 520 15.27 -12.92 -18.87
CA THR A 520 16.21 -13.89 -18.30
C THR A 520 15.57 -14.83 -17.26
N LEU A 521 14.29 -14.64 -16.94
CA LEU A 521 13.62 -15.37 -15.86
C LEU A 521 13.61 -16.89 -16.08
N ASP A 522 13.44 -17.36 -17.32
CA ASP A 522 13.44 -18.80 -17.65
C ASP A 522 14.79 -19.46 -17.33
N ILE A 523 15.89 -18.74 -17.60
CA ILE A 523 17.25 -19.19 -17.29
C ILE A 523 17.47 -19.19 -15.77
N PHE A 524 17.02 -18.14 -15.09
CA PHE A 524 17.13 -18.04 -13.63
C PHE A 524 16.39 -19.19 -12.94
N VAL A 525 15.12 -19.43 -13.29
CA VAL A 525 14.29 -20.51 -12.73
C VAL A 525 14.90 -21.88 -13.00
N LYS A 526 15.43 -22.12 -14.21
CA LYS A 526 16.14 -23.36 -14.52
C LYS A 526 17.37 -23.57 -13.63
N LYS A 527 18.21 -22.54 -13.49
CA LYS A 527 19.39 -22.58 -12.60
C LYS A 527 19.00 -22.80 -11.14
N TRP A 528 17.94 -22.15 -10.67
CA TRP A 528 17.40 -22.35 -9.33
C TRP A 528 17.01 -23.81 -9.10
N ASN A 529 16.19 -24.38 -9.98
CA ASN A 529 15.70 -25.75 -9.81
C ASN A 529 16.78 -26.81 -10.02
N GLN A 530 17.85 -26.51 -10.76
CA GLN A 530 19.05 -27.35 -10.84
C GLN A 530 19.83 -27.33 -9.51
N LYS A 531 19.95 -26.14 -8.89
CA LYS A 531 20.66 -25.96 -7.61
C LYS A 531 19.87 -26.53 -6.43
N TYR A 532 18.57 -26.27 -6.36
CA TYR A 532 17.71 -26.59 -5.22
C TYR A 532 16.67 -27.67 -5.54
N SER A 533 16.51 -28.63 -4.62
CA SER A 533 15.40 -29.58 -4.63
C SER A 533 14.15 -28.98 -3.99
N SER A 534 14.32 -28.08 -3.02
CA SER A 534 13.24 -27.34 -2.36
C SER A 534 13.72 -25.95 -1.88
N PRO A 535 12.84 -24.92 -1.89
CA PRO A 535 11.60 -24.87 -2.65
C PRO A 535 11.89 -24.80 -4.16
N GLN A 536 10.90 -25.16 -4.98
CA GLN A 536 10.99 -25.08 -6.45
C GLN A 536 10.31 -23.81 -6.98
N LEU A 537 10.78 -23.34 -8.12
CA LEU A 537 10.18 -22.21 -8.83
C LEU A 537 9.57 -22.69 -10.16
N GLN A 538 8.42 -22.14 -10.55
CA GLN A 538 7.80 -22.45 -11.84
C GLN A 538 7.15 -21.20 -12.45
N ILE A 539 7.58 -20.81 -13.64
CA ILE A 539 6.86 -19.76 -14.40
C ILE A 539 5.55 -20.36 -14.88
N SER A 540 4.44 -19.74 -14.52
CA SER A 540 3.09 -20.25 -14.82
C SER A 540 2.19 -19.13 -15.31
N ASN A 541 1.09 -19.51 -15.96
CA ASN A 541 -0.04 -18.63 -16.13
C ASN A 541 -1.14 -18.92 -15.09
N LEU A 542 -1.98 -17.92 -14.77
CA LEU A 542 -3.07 -18.03 -13.79
C LEU A 542 -4.04 -19.14 -14.15
N ASP A 543 -4.49 -19.24 -15.39
CA ASP A 543 -5.47 -20.24 -15.81
C ASP A 543 -5.00 -21.67 -15.48
N SER A 544 -3.75 -21.99 -15.83
CA SER A 544 -3.15 -23.30 -15.56
C SER A 544 -2.89 -23.55 -14.08
N LEU A 545 -2.50 -22.52 -13.32
CA LEU A 545 -2.30 -22.59 -11.89
C LEU A 545 -3.63 -22.83 -11.16
N TYR A 546 -4.68 -22.09 -11.52
CA TYR A 546 -5.99 -22.17 -10.86
C TYR A 546 -6.64 -23.53 -11.14
N VAL A 547 -6.55 -24.04 -12.38
CA VAL A 547 -6.98 -25.41 -12.71
C VAL A 547 -6.20 -26.45 -11.90
N LEU A 548 -4.89 -26.28 -11.73
CA LEU A 548 -4.04 -27.18 -10.93
C LEU A 548 -4.48 -27.20 -9.46
N VAL A 549 -4.66 -26.04 -8.83
CA VAL A 549 -5.03 -25.97 -7.40
C VAL A 549 -6.44 -26.46 -7.14
N ILE A 550 -7.40 -26.20 -8.04
CA ILE A 550 -8.74 -26.80 -7.97
C ILE A 550 -8.61 -28.32 -8.00
N ARG A 551 -7.91 -28.87 -8.99
CA ARG A 551 -7.74 -30.31 -9.14
C ARG A 551 -7.08 -30.95 -7.91
N LYS A 552 -6.07 -30.30 -7.31
CA LYS A 552 -5.27 -30.88 -6.21
C LYS A 552 -5.87 -30.60 -4.82
N TYR A 553 -6.58 -29.49 -4.64
CA TYR A 553 -6.95 -28.96 -3.33
C TYR A 553 -8.43 -28.58 -3.17
N ARG A 554 -9.33 -28.89 -4.12
CA ARG A 554 -10.76 -28.49 -4.07
C ARG A 554 -11.44 -28.60 -2.71
N VAL A 555 -11.21 -29.71 -2.01
CA VAL A 555 -11.83 -30.03 -0.70
C VAL A 555 -11.34 -29.12 0.43
N LYS A 556 -10.15 -28.51 0.27
CA LYS A 556 -9.54 -27.58 1.23
C LYS A 556 -9.92 -26.12 0.99
N ILE A 557 -10.58 -25.82 -0.14
CA ILE A 557 -10.89 -24.45 -0.56
C ILE A 557 -12.31 -24.13 -0.06
N PRO A 558 -12.47 -23.19 0.89
CA PRO A 558 -13.77 -22.78 1.38
C PRO A 558 -14.64 -22.15 0.29
N VAL A 559 -15.95 -22.18 0.50
CA VAL A 559 -16.94 -21.43 -0.27
C VAL A 559 -17.47 -20.34 0.66
N ILE A 560 -17.42 -19.10 0.21
CA ILE A 560 -18.03 -17.95 0.88
C ILE A 560 -19.13 -17.39 -0.02
N SER A 561 -20.09 -16.67 0.55
CA SER A 561 -21.25 -16.17 -0.19
C SER A 561 -21.66 -14.80 0.30
N GLY A 562 -22.03 -13.93 -0.64
CA GLY A 562 -22.42 -12.56 -0.34
C GLY A 562 -21.24 -11.67 0.02
N GLY A 563 -21.59 -10.45 0.40
CA GLY A 563 -20.66 -9.47 0.92
C GLY A 563 -19.69 -8.91 -0.10
N GLU A 564 -18.75 -8.12 0.41
CA GLU A 564 -17.69 -7.46 -0.34
C GLU A 564 -16.38 -7.52 0.42
N ILE A 565 -15.28 -7.31 -0.30
CA ILE A 565 -14.02 -6.91 0.31
C ILE A 565 -14.02 -5.38 0.21
N ALA A 566 -14.50 -4.69 1.25
CA ALA A 566 -14.67 -3.24 1.17
C ALA A 566 -13.30 -2.56 0.95
N PRO A 567 -13.24 -1.58 0.05
CA PRO A 567 -11.97 -1.10 -0.48
C PRO A 567 -11.41 0.08 0.35
N TYR A 568 -10.14 0.46 0.11
CA TYR A 568 -9.39 1.40 0.97
C TYR A 568 -8.86 2.65 0.25
N TRP A 569 -8.96 2.72 -1.08
CA TRP A 569 -8.31 3.77 -1.88
C TRP A 569 -9.30 4.84 -2.39
N GLU A 570 -10.59 4.55 -2.29
CA GLU A 570 -11.70 5.33 -2.82
C GLU A 570 -11.80 6.73 -2.21
N ASP A 571 -11.37 6.88 -0.96
CA ASP A 571 -11.31 8.18 -0.31
C ASP A 571 -10.33 9.15 -0.97
N GLY A 572 -9.31 8.66 -1.70
CA GLY A 572 -8.38 9.52 -2.41
C GLY A 572 -9.03 10.29 -3.56
N ALA A 573 -10.01 9.70 -4.23
CA ALA A 573 -10.71 10.34 -5.35
C ALA A 573 -11.42 11.64 -4.93
N TYR A 574 -11.71 11.76 -3.63
CA TYR A 574 -12.34 12.93 -3.03
C TYR A 574 -11.40 14.12 -2.85
N SER A 575 -10.12 13.98 -3.24
CA SER A 575 -9.23 15.10 -3.58
C SER A 575 -9.67 15.89 -4.82
N THR A 576 -10.60 15.34 -5.59
CA THR A 576 -11.23 15.96 -6.77
C THR A 576 -12.72 15.68 -6.75
N ALA A 577 -13.37 16.01 -5.62
CA ALA A 577 -14.76 15.66 -5.34
C ALA A 577 -15.73 16.21 -6.40
N ARG A 578 -15.46 17.44 -6.89
CA ARG A 578 -16.23 18.05 -7.98
C ARG A 578 -16.27 17.15 -9.22
N GLU A 579 -15.12 16.71 -9.69
CA GLU A 579 -15.02 15.87 -10.89
C GLU A 579 -15.61 14.48 -10.68
N GLU A 580 -15.43 13.88 -9.49
CA GLU A 580 -16.05 12.58 -9.17
C GLU A 580 -17.59 12.67 -9.14
N ILE A 581 -18.16 13.71 -8.53
CA ILE A 581 -19.61 13.95 -8.55
C ILE A 581 -20.11 14.05 -10.00
N LEU A 582 -19.44 14.83 -10.84
CA LEU A 582 -19.80 14.98 -12.25
C LEU A 582 -19.68 13.66 -13.03
N ASN A 583 -18.65 12.85 -12.76
CA ASN A 583 -18.46 11.55 -13.38
C ASN A 583 -19.60 10.57 -13.03
N ARG A 584 -20.02 10.55 -11.76
CA ARG A 584 -21.16 9.73 -11.31
C ARG A 584 -22.47 10.21 -11.93
N GLU A 585 -22.69 11.52 -12.03
CA GLU A 585 -23.87 12.07 -12.70
C GLU A 585 -23.96 11.68 -14.18
N ILE A 586 -22.85 11.80 -14.93
CA ILE A 586 -22.84 11.42 -16.34
C ILE A 586 -22.98 9.90 -16.50
N SER A 587 -22.38 9.09 -15.63
CA SER A 587 -22.56 7.63 -15.63
C SER A 587 -24.03 7.23 -15.48
N ARG A 588 -24.76 7.83 -14.53
CA ARG A 588 -26.20 7.60 -14.36
C ARG A 588 -27.02 8.01 -15.59
N LYS A 589 -26.67 9.14 -16.23
CA LYS A 589 -27.32 9.59 -17.49
C LYS A 589 -27.08 8.57 -18.61
N ILE A 590 -25.86 8.03 -18.72
CA ILE A 590 -25.49 6.98 -19.67
C ILE A 590 -26.35 5.73 -19.43
N ILE A 591 -26.37 5.21 -18.20
CA ILE A 591 -27.14 4.00 -17.83
C ILE A 591 -28.63 4.17 -18.16
N SER A 592 -29.20 5.32 -17.82
CA SER A 592 -30.60 5.64 -18.11
C SER A 592 -30.86 5.71 -19.62
N ALA A 593 -29.98 6.37 -20.39
CA ALA A 593 -30.08 6.45 -21.83
C ALA A 593 -29.94 5.07 -22.51
N GLU A 594 -28.98 4.24 -22.10
CA GLU A 594 -28.81 2.87 -22.58
C GLU A 594 -30.10 2.06 -22.39
N ARG A 595 -30.66 2.09 -21.17
CA ARG A 595 -31.89 1.36 -20.83
C ARG A 595 -33.04 1.76 -21.76
N ARG A 596 -33.22 3.06 -22.02
CA ARG A 596 -34.26 3.58 -22.92
C ARG A 596 -34.01 3.20 -24.38
N LEU A 597 -32.79 3.39 -24.88
CA LEU A 597 -32.43 3.09 -26.27
C LEU A 597 -32.54 1.60 -26.59
N ARG A 598 -32.25 0.73 -25.62
CA ARG A 598 -32.49 -0.72 -25.75
C ARG A 598 -33.98 -1.04 -25.86
N LYS A 599 -34.85 -0.40 -25.07
CA LYS A 599 -36.32 -0.59 -25.16
C LYS A 599 -36.87 -0.26 -26.56
N ILE A 600 -36.30 0.74 -27.24
CA ILE A 600 -36.72 1.14 -28.60
C ILE A 600 -35.83 0.59 -29.71
N SER A 601 -34.96 -0.39 -29.41
CA SER A 601 -34.04 -1.03 -30.38
C SER A 601 -33.15 -0.05 -31.17
N ARG A 602 -32.75 1.06 -30.56
CA ARG A 602 -31.83 2.07 -31.14
C ARG A 602 -30.44 2.08 -30.50
N TYR A 603 -30.16 1.11 -29.63
CA TYR A 603 -28.88 0.99 -28.96
C TYR A 603 -27.86 0.22 -29.84
N ASP A 604 -26.70 0.83 -30.07
CA ASP A 604 -25.56 0.20 -30.78
C ASP A 604 -24.34 0.14 -29.85
N SER A 605 -23.97 -1.06 -29.40
CA SER A 605 -22.87 -1.23 -28.45
C SER A 605 -21.52 -0.70 -28.96
N ALA A 606 -21.26 -0.81 -30.26
CA ALA A 606 -19.97 -0.41 -30.83
C ALA A 606 -19.76 1.10 -30.73
N SER A 607 -20.80 1.89 -30.97
CA SER A 607 -20.75 3.36 -30.86
C SER A 607 -20.66 3.87 -29.42
N TRP A 608 -21.10 3.07 -28.44
CA TRP A 608 -21.11 3.44 -27.02
C TRP A 608 -19.82 3.02 -26.27
N TYR A 609 -19.09 2.01 -26.75
CA TYR A 609 -17.84 1.56 -26.13
C TYR A 609 -16.85 2.70 -25.79
N PRO A 610 -16.55 3.68 -26.68
CA PRO A 610 -15.64 4.77 -26.33
C PRO A 610 -16.12 5.62 -25.16
N LEU A 611 -17.43 5.78 -24.98
CA LEU A 611 -18.02 6.50 -23.87
C LEU A 611 -17.88 5.70 -22.57
N HIS A 612 -18.18 4.40 -22.60
CA HIS A 612 -17.96 3.51 -21.45
C HIS A 612 -16.50 3.48 -21.02
N ARG A 613 -15.59 3.39 -22.00
CA ARG A 613 -14.14 3.42 -21.78
C ARG A 613 -13.69 4.70 -21.08
N ASP A 614 -14.23 5.85 -21.44
CA ASP A 614 -13.89 7.12 -20.79
C ASP A 614 -14.32 7.13 -19.32
N ILE A 615 -15.51 6.63 -18.96
CA ILE A 615 -15.94 6.49 -17.56
C ILE A 615 -15.00 5.57 -16.78
N ILE A 616 -14.71 4.38 -17.32
CA ILE A 616 -13.80 3.40 -16.69
C ILE A 616 -12.39 3.98 -16.50
N MET A 617 -11.90 4.76 -17.46
CA MET A 617 -10.58 5.38 -17.38
C MET A 617 -10.54 6.55 -16.39
N PHE A 618 -11.65 7.23 -16.15
CA PHE A 618 -11.74 8.19 -15.06
C PHE A 618 -11.64 7.50 -13.69
N HIS A 619 -12.29 6.34 -13.49
CA HIS A 619 -12.20 5.58 -12.24
C HIS A 619 -10.96 4.68 -12.09
N GLU A 620 -10.08 4.65 -13.09
CA GLU A 620 -8.80 3.94 -13.02
C GLU A 620 -7.98 4.39 -11.79
N HIS A 621 -7.31 3.47 -11.10
CA HIS A 621 -6.74 3.73 -9.76
C HIS A 621 -5.57 4.74 -9.73
N THR A 622 -4.93 4.98 -10.87
CA THR A 622 -3.86 5.96 -10.99
C THR A 622 -4.47 7.36 -11.09
N TRP A 623 -4.66 8.03 -9.95
CA TRP A 623 -5.41 9.29 -9.90
C TRP A 623 -4.58 10.51 -10.33
N GLY A 624 -3.26 10.43 -10.19
CA GLY A 624 -2.34 11.54 -10.37
C GLY A 624 -0.88 11.07 -10.44
N SER A 625 0.06 11.94 -10.07
CA SER A 625 1.51 11.69 -10.12
C SER A 625 2.09 11.28 -8.76
N TRP A 626 3.23 10.60 -8.77
CA TRP A 626 3.98 10.29 -7.54
C TRP A 626 4.40 11.52 -6.73
N CYS A 627 4.46 12.69 -7.38
CA CYS A 627 4.80 13.97 -6.77
C CYS A 627 3.61 14.93 -6.70
N SER A 628 2.37 14.44 -6.78
CA SER A 628 1.17 15.31 -6.79
C SER A 628 1.03 16.16 -5.55
N ILE A 629 1.62 15.73 -4.43
CA ILE A 629 1.61 16.44 -3.15
C ILE A 629 2.88 17.27 -2.95
N SER A 630 4.06 16.72 -3.25
CA SER A 630 5.33 17.42 -3.04
C SER A 630 5.55 18.55 -4.04
N ASP A 631 5.14 18.33 -5.30
CA ASP A 631 5.39 19.22 -6.43
C ASP A 631 4.11 19.35 -7.30
N PRO A 632 3.02 19.93 -6.75
CA PRO A 632 1.70 19.92 -7.39
C PRO A 632 1.63 20.71 -8.71
N GLU A 633 2.52 21.69 -8.89
CA GLU A 633 2.45 22.66 -10.00
C GLU A 633 3.37 22.34 -11.17
N ILE A 634 4.27 21.35 -11.04
CA ILE A 634 5.22 21.07 -12.12
C ILE A 634 4.47 20.54 -13.37
N PRO A 635 5.03 20.74 -14.59
CA PRO A 635 4.38 20.28 -15.82
C PRO A 635 4.06 18.78 -15.83
N PHE A 636 4.87 17.95 -15.17
CA PHE A 636 4.61 16.52 -15.04
C PHE A 636 3.30 16.24 -14.29
N THR A 637 3.14 16.78 -13.08
CA THR A 637 1.93 16.62 -12.25
C THR A 637 0.69 17.18 -12.92
N THR A 638 0.76 18.42 -13.41
CA THR A 638 -0.40 19.09 -14.02
C THR A 638 -0.86 18.41 -15.31
N ARG A 639 0.06 17.83 -16.10
CA ARG A 639 -0.30 17.04 -17.29
C ARG A 639 -1.00 15.74 -16.95
N GLN A 640 -0.57 15.03 -15.91
CA GLN A 640 -1.22 13.80 -15.45
C GLN A 640 -2.68 14.07 -15.09
N TRP A 641 -2.94 15.14 -14.33
CA TRP A 641 -4.30 15.55 -13.99
C TRP A 641 -5.11 15.99 -15.22
N ALA A 642 -4.52 16.77 -16.13
CA ALA A 642 -5.20 17.17 -17.36
C ALA A 642 -5.62 15.95 -18.20
N TYR A 643 -4.78 14.91 -18.27
CA TYR A 643 -5.09 13.65 -18.94
C TYR A 643 -6.26 12.91 -18.25
N LYS A 644 -6.21 12.74 -16.93
CA LYS A 644 -7.27 12.13 -16.11
C LYS A 644 -8.62 12.82 -16.34
N LYS A 645 -8.65 14.14 -16.17
CA LYS A 645 -9.85 14.96 -16.35
C LYS A 645 -10.39 14.91 -17.78
N SER A 646 -9.52 14.74 -18.78
CA SER A 646 -9.95 14.67 -20.18
C SER A 646 -10.88 13.50 -20.48
N PHE A 647 -10.87 12.43 -19.68
CA PHE A 647 -11.81 11.33 -19.80
C PHE A 647 -13.23 11.76 -19.44
N LEU A 648 -13.41 12.46 -18.32
CA LEU A 648 -14.70 13.05 -17.95
C LEU A 648 -15.18 14.04 -19.02
N ASP A 649 -14.30 14.96 -19.44
CA ASP A 649 -14.64 15.96 -20.47
C ASP A 649 -15.05 15.30 -21.79
N SER A 650 -14.36 14.22 -22.18
CA SER A 650 -14.67 13.44 -23.39
C SER A 650 -15.98 12.68 -23.26
N ALA A 651 -16.27 12.11 -22.09
CA ALA A 651 -17.51 11.39 -21.82
C ALA A 651 -18.72 12.31 -21.99
N GLU A 652 -18.67 13.53 -21.43
CA GLU A 652 -19.75 14.51 -21.60
C GLU A 652 -19.99 14.89 -23.06
N VAL A 653 -18.92 15.14 -23.82
CA VAL A 653 -19.02 15.50 -25.24
C VAL A 653 -19.58 14.33 -26.07
N ARG A 654 -19.10 13.11 -25.83
CA ARG A 654 -19.59 11.91 -26.54
C ARG A 654 -21.05 11.62 -26.21
N TYR A 655 -21.43 11.71 -24.95
CA TYR A 655 -22.83 11.55 -24.53
C TYR A 655 -23.74 12.56 -25.24
N LYS A 656 -23.39 13.85 -25.23
CA LYS A 656 -24.16 14.90 -25.94
C LYS A 656 -24.31 14.60 -27.43
N ARG A 657 -23.25 14.11 -28.08
CA ARG A 657 -23.27 13.74 -29.49
C ARG A 657 -24.17 12.52 -29.76
N LEU A 658 -24.09 11.49 -28.94
CA LEU A 658 -24.90 10.28 -29.08
C LEU A 658 -26.39 10.56 -28.84
N MET A 659 -26.71 11.49 -27.94
CA MET A 659 -28.09 11.89 -27.63
C MET A 659 -28.64 12.97 -28.57
N GLN A 660 -27.83 13.51 -29.49
CA GLN A 660 -28.27 14.57 -30.41
C GLN A 660 -29.40 14.07 -31.32
N GLY A 661 -30.53 14.78 -31.33
CA GLY A 661 -31.70 14.42 -32.13
C GLY A 661 -32.50 13.23 -31.58
N ILE A 662 -32.15 12.74 -30.38
CA ILE A 662 -32.96 11.79 -29.62
C ILE A 662 -33.87 12.60 -28.70
N ILE A 663 -35.16 12.71 -29.06
CA ILE A 663 -36.17 13.27 -28.17
C ILE A 663 -36.40 12.23 -27.07
N VAL A 664 -36.17 12.64 -25.84
CA VAL A 664 -36.43 11.84 -24.64
C VAL A 664 -37.50 12.57 -23.87
N ASP A 665 -38.63 11.91 -23.59
CA ASP A 665 -39.58 12.41 -22.60
C ASP A 665 -38.90 12.36 -21.22
N ASP A 666 -38.79 13.50 -20.55
CA ASP A 666 -38.27 13.64 -19.18
C ASP A 666 -39.29 13.07 -18.19
N ASP A 667 -39.46 11.74 -18.12
CA ASP A 667 -40.51 11.18 -17.24
C ASP A 667 -40.26 9.77 -16.68
N GLU A 668 -39.02 9.46 -16.30
CA GLU A 668 -38.82 8.56 -15.15
C GLU A 668 -38.31 9.42 -14.00
N THR A 669 -39.24 10.11 -13.32
CA THR A 669 -38.90 10.85 -12.10
C THR A 669 -38.32 9.88 -11.07
N GLU A 670 -37.10 10.20 -10.63
CA GLU A 670 -36.34 9.44 -9.63
C GLU A 670 -37.08 9.29 -8.28
N ASN A 671 -38.23 9.96 -8.10
CA ASN A 671 -39.09 9.96 -6.93
C ASN A 671 -40.06 8.76 -6.87
N SER A 672 -40.20 7.97 -7.95
CA SER A 672 -41.06 6.77 -7.99
C SER A 672 -40.70 5.67 -6.98
N MET A 673 -39.57 5.80 -6.30
CA MET A 673 -39.08 4.85 -5.30
C MET A 673 -39.43 5.22 -3.86
N VAL A 674 -39.87 6.46 -3.59
CA VAL A 674 -40.34 6.84 -2.25
C VAL A 674 -41.73 6.22 -2.07
N LYS A 675 -41.81 5.16 -1.26
CA LYS A 675 -43.04 4.42 -1.01
C LYS A 675 -43.31 4.46 0.49
N ASN A 676 -44.53 4.81 0.88
CA ASN A 676 -44.95 4.81 2.30
C ASN A 676 -44.13 5.74 3.21
N ALA A 677 -43.50 6.79 2.65
CA ALA A 677 -42.80 7.76 3.46
C ALA A 677 -43.77 8.50 4.38
N ILE A 678 -43.43 8.63 5.65
CA ILE A 678 -44.25 9.28 6.67
C ILE A 678 -43.90 10.77 6.82
N PRO A 679 -44.84 11.63 7.25
CA PRO A 679 -44.61 13.06 7.40
C PRO A 679 -43.43 13.39 8.31
N LEU A 680 -42.54 14.25 7.82
CA LEU A 680 -41.38 14.73 8.56
C LEU A 680 -41.69 16.03 9.30
N GLU A 681 -41.38 16.06 10.58
CA GLU A 681 -41.34 17.27 11.40
C GLU A 681 -39.88 17.66 11.62
N MET A 682 -39.53 18.90 11.25
CA MET A 682 -38.16 19.39 11.34
C MET A 682 -38.07 20.91 11.45
N LYS A 683 -36.97 21.39 12.05
CA LYS A 683 -36.61 22.81 12.11
C LYS A 683 -35.15 22.99 11.74
N ILE A 684 -34.84 23.99 10.91
CA ILE A 684 -33.44 24.30 10.60
C ILE A 684 -32.83 25.09 11.77
N ASP A 685 -31.67 24.64 12.24
CA ASP A 685 -30.94 25.29 13.32
C ASP A 685 -30.21 26.53 12.82
N SER A 686 -30.39 27.66 13.51
CA SER A 686 -29.80 28.94 13.12
C SER A 686 -28.34 29.11 13.55
N VAL A 687 -27.78 28.17 14.32
CA VAL A 687 -26.40 28.25 14.82
C VAL A 687 -25.46 27.39 13.99
N HIS A 688 -25.88 26.18 13.61
CA HIS A 688 -25.07 25.19 12.90
C HIS A 688 -25.55 24.93 11.46
N GLY A 689 -26.78 25.33 11.11
CA GLY A 689 -27.35 25.12 9.77
C GLY A 689 -27.80 23.69 9.46
N GLY A 690 -27.63 22.77 10.40
CA GLY A 690 -28.21 21.43 10.38
C GLY A 690 -29.70 21.45 10.75
N ILE A 691 -30.27 20.27 10.92
CA ILE A 691 -31.68 20.04 11.20
C ILE A 691 -31.83 19.66 12.68
N HIS A 692 -32.65 20.40 13.40
CA HIS A 692 -33.02 20.17 14.80
C HIS A 692 -34.47 19.68 14.89
N LEU A 693 -34.80 18.89 15.92
CA LEU A 693 -36.11 18.25 16.12
C LEU A 693 -36.49 17.33 14.95
N PHE A 694 -35.53 16.57 14.42
CA PHE A 694 -35.83 15.66 13.32
C PHE A 694 -36.67 14.47 13.84
N SER A 695 -37.95 14.48 13.48
CA SER A 695 -38.93 13.50 13.95
C SER A 695 -39.96 13.15 12.89
N ALA A 696 -40.60 12.00 13.05
CA ALA A 696 -41.68 11.50 12.22
C ALA A 696 -42.56 10.59 13.07
N ASP A 697 -43.88 10.70 12.90
CA ASP A 697 -44.89 10.01 13.73
C ASP A 697 -44.65 10.17 15.25
N GLY A 698 -44.23 11.36 15.68
CA GLY A 698 -43.92 11.66 17.09
C GLY A 698 -42.64 11.03 17.64
N ASN A 699 -41.88 10.27 16.84
CA ASN A 699 -40.60 9.67 17.22
C ASN A 699 -39.42 10.54 16.80
N SER A 700 -38.48 10.79 17.71
CA SER A 700 -37.21 11.44 17.38
C SER A 700 -36.14 10.41 16.97
N PHE A 701 -35.39 10.73 15.93
CA PHE A 701 -34.37 9.83 15.36
C PHE A 701 -32.92 10.19 15.72
N GLU A 702 -32.72 11.33 16.39
CA GLU A 702 -31.40 11.78 16.81
C GLU A 702 -30.84 10.85 17.92
N ALA A 703 -29.54 10.56 17.89
CA ALA A 703 -28.92 9.76 18.96
C ALA A 703 -28.64 10.58 20.23
N ASN A 704 -28.88 9.95 21.39
CA ASN A 704 -28.72 10.59 22.69
C ASN A 704 -27.26 11.00 22.95
N GLY A 705 -27.04 12.27 23.30
CA GLY A 705 -25.70 12.78 23.63
C GLY A 705 -24.81 13.04 22.42
N ASN A 706 -25.38 13.14 21.22
CA ASN A 706 -24.63 13.48 20.00
C ASN A 706 -24.11 14.92 20.01
N GLU A 707 -22.91 15.08 19.44
CA GLU A 707 -22.22 16.36 19.29
C GLU A 707 -22.77 17.18 18.11
N TYR A 708 -23.43 16.53 17.13
CA TYR A 708 -23.81 17.11 15.85
C TYR A 708 -25.31 16.98 15.56
N LEU A 709 -25.81 17.90 14.74
CA LEU A 709 -27.16 17.86 14.17
C LEU A 709 -27.18 17.11 12.82
N PRO A 710 -28.29 16.45 12.46
CA PRO A 710 -28.48 15.94 11.10
C PRO A 710 -28.21 16.99 10.04
N PHE A 711 -27.44 16.63 9.00
CA PHE A 711 -27.04 17.51 7.89
C PHE A 711 -26.12 18.67 8.28
N GLU A 712 -25.57 18.69 9.50
CA GLU A 712 -24.53 19.64 9.87
C GLU A 712 -23.25 19.41 9.05
N LEU A 713 -22.68 20.49 8.52
CA LEU A 713 -21.39 20.46 7.82
C LEU A 713 -20.24 20.61 8.82
N ILE A 714 -19.29 19.67 8.75
CA ILE A 714 -18.15 19.62 9.66
C ILE A 714 -16.87 19.67 8.84
N TYR A 715 -16.13 20.76 9.00
CA TYR A 715 -14.78 20.90 8.48
C TYR A 715 -13.76 20.41 9.49
N SER A 716 -12.77 19.65 9.05
CA SER A 716 -11.64 19.23 9.88
C SER A 716 -10.31 19.62 9.25
N GLU A 717 -9.44 20.22 10.04
CA GLU A 717 -8.08 20.61 9.65
C GLU A 717 -7.06 19.66 10.28
N GLY A 718 -6.01 19.32 9.53
CA GLY A 718 -4.97 18.39 9.93
C GLY A 718 -5.30 16.94 9.60
N THR A 719 -4.37 16.02 9.90
CA THR A 719 -4.55 14.57 9.67
C THR A 719 -5.24 13.87 10.83
N ASN A 720 -5.31 14.51 12.00
CA ASN A 720 -6.05 14.03 13.15
C ASN A 720 -7.36 14.83 13.27
N SER A 721 -8.50 14.15 13.37
CA SER A 721 -9.83 14.77 13.37
C SER A 721 -10.18 15.51 14.67
N VAL A 722 -9.18 16.05 15.38
CA VAL A 722 -9.32 16.71 16.70
C VAL A 722 -9.89 18.11 16.56
N LEU A 723 -9.44 18.89 15.56
CA LEU A 723 -10.00 20.20 15.29
C LEU A 723 -11.17 20.06 14.32
N ARG A 724 -12.38 20.30 14.84
CA ARG A 724 -13.64 20.30 14.10
C ARG A 724 -14.23 21.69 14.14
N ILE A 725 -14.62 22.20 12.97
CA ILE A 725 -15.15 23.54 12.81
C ILE A 725 -16.48 23.40 12.06
N GLY A 726 -17.56 23.83 12.70
CA GLY A 726 -18.87 23.91 12.08
C GLY A 726 -19.02 25.13 11.16
N LEU A 727 -20.10 25.14 10.39
CA LEU A 727 -20.45 26.25 9.51
C LEU A 727 -20.75 27.53 10.31
N LYS A 728 -20.09 28.65 9.98
CA LYS A 728 -20.45 29.97 10.55
C LYS A 728 -21.68 30.48 9.81
N ILE A 729 -22.84 30.40 10.45
CA ILE A 729 -24.11 30.80 9.85
C ILE A 729 -24.19 32.32 9.73
N GLN A 730 -24.52 32.78 8.52
CA GLN A 730 -24.79 34.17 8.21
C GLN A 730 -26.30 34.43 8.22
N ASP A 731 -27.08 33.49 7.68
CA ASP A 731 -28.53 33.63 7.58
C ASP A 731 -29.23 32.26 7.40
N VAL A 732 -30.45 32.16 7.93
CA VAL A 732 -31.37 31.03 7.70
C VAL A 732 -32.76 31.59 7.40
N GLN A 733 -33.23 31.38 6.17
CA GLN A 733 -34.50 31.92 5.70
C GLN A 733 -35.45 30.80 5.30
N LEU A 734 -36.70 30.87 5.76
CA LEU A 734 -37.81 30.15 5.15
C LEU A 734 -38.26 30.95 3.92
N VAL A 735 -37.94 30.47 2.72
CA VAL A 735 -38.17 31.22 1.48
C VAL A 735 -39.46 30.83 0.75
N HIS A 736 -39.99 29.64 1.06
CA HIS A 736 -41.25 29.16 0.50
C HIS A 736 -41.98 28.24 1.47
N GLU A 737 -43.29 28.43 1.62
CA GLU A 737 -44.16 27.48 2.32
C GLU A 737 -45.57 27.53 1.70
N ASP A 738 -46.00 26.41 1.12
CA ASP A 738 -47.36 26.19 0.66
C ASP A 738 -47.86 24.80 1.10
N GLU A 739 -49.01 24.36 0.59
CA GLU A 739 -49.60 23.05 0.93
C GLU A 739 -48.76 21.86 0.45
N LEU A 740 -47.91 22.04 -0.56
CA LEU A 740 -47.13 20.99 -1.21
C LEU A 740 -45.65 21.01 -0.85
N HIS A 741 -45.07 22.19 -0.61
CA HIS A 741 -43.63 22.36 -0.46
C HIS A 741 -43.27 23.28 0.71
N LYS A 742 -42.11 23.02 1.30
CA LYS A 742 -41.43 23.95 2.21
C LYS A 742 -39.97 24.06 1.84
N GLU A 743 -39.45 25.28 1.68
CA GLU A 743 -38.06 25.53 1.30
C GLU A 743 -37.37 26.48 2.28
N TRP A 744 -36.20 26.08 2.75
CA TRP A 744 -35.29 26.91 3.53
C TRP A 744 -33.98 27.11 2.79
N ILE A 745 -33.40 28.29 2.97
CA ILE A 745 -32.06 28.61 2.52
C ILE A 745 -31.19 28.92 3.74
N VAL A 746 -30.08 28.18 3.86
CA VAL A 746 -29.01 28.43 4.83
C VAL A 746 -27.83 29.02 4.07
N MET A 747 -27.34 30.18 4.53
CA MET A 747 -26.13 30.81 4.03
C MET A 747 -25.09 30.85 5.15
N GLY A 748 -23.88 30.42 4.85
CA GLY A 748 -22.78 30.45 5.80
C GLY A 748 -21.42 30.45 5.13
N SER A 749 -20.38 30.45 5.96
CA SER A 749 -19.00 30.32 5.52
C SER A 749 -18.12 29.58 6.53
N MET A 750 -17.01 29.05 6.04
CA MET A 750 -15.88 28.54 6.84
C MET A 750 -14.59 29.06 6.21
N ASP A 751 -13.44 28.87 6.87
CA ASP A 751 -12.20 29.58 6.53
C ASP A 751 -11.75 29.36 5.07
N TYR A 752 -11.88 28.13 4.54
CA TYR A 752 -11.59 27.80 3.14
C TYR A 752 -12.84 27.62 2.27
N PHE A 753 -14.00 27.97 2.82
CA PHE A 753 -15.31 27.86 2.18
C PHE A 753 -16.01 29.21 2.30
N PRO A 754 -15.59 30.23 1.52
CA PRO A 754 -16.08 31.59 1.68
C PRO A 754 -17.59 31.73 1.42
N LYS A 755 -18.19 30.76 0.72
CA LYS A 755 -19.63 30.70 0.50
C LYS A 755 -20.13 29.26 0.54
N VAL A 756 -21.08 29.01 1.43
CA VAL A 756 -21.85 27.77 1.51
C VAL A 756 -23.33 28.13 1.47
N LEU A 757 -24.05 27.51 0.54
CA LEU A 757 -25.49 27.63 0.40
C LEU A 757 -26.11 26.23 0.51
N ILE A 758 -26.97 26.03 1.50
CA ILE A 758 -27.76 24.79 1.66
C ILE A 758 -29.23 25.13 1.42
N ARG A 759 -29.87 24.44 0.47
CA ARG A 759 -31.32 24.54 0.27
C ARG A 759 -31.98 23.26 0.76
N TYR A 760 -32.79 23.36 1.80
CA TYR A 760 -33.62 22.27 2.27
C TYR A 760 -35.01 22.38 1.65
N ILE A 761 -35.43 21.39 0.88
CA ILE A 761 -36.72 21.35 0.19
C ILE A 761 -37.47 20.12 0.68
N LEU A 762 -38.58 20.34 1.38
CA LEU A 762 -39.50 19.29 1.81
C LEU A 762 -40.69 19.24 0.84
N ASP A 763 -40.82 18.15 0.10
CA ASP A 763 -42.04 17.81 -0.64
C ASP A 763 -43.00 17.10 0.32
N LYS A 764 -44.07 17.80 0.71
CA LYS A 764 -45.10 17.33 1.66
C LYS A 764 -46.03 16.27 1.06
N LYS A 765 -46.07 16.14 -0.27
CA LYS A 765 -46.94 15.16 -0.95
C LYS A 765 -46.34 13.75 -0.89
N ILE A 766 -45.02 13.65 -1.04
CA ILE A 766 -44.29 12.37 -1.00
C ILE A 766 -43.40 12.24 0.24
N ASN A 767 -43.44 13.20 1.16
CA ASN A 767 -42.66 13.23 2.41
C ASN A 767 -41.15 13.04 2.18
N LEU A 768 -40.61 13.75 1.18
CA LEU A 768 -39.21 13.67 0.79
C LEU A 768 -38.49 14.98 1.12
N LEU A 769 -37.44 14.89 1.93
CA LEU A 769 -36.50 15.98 2.15
C LEU A 769 -35.38 15.91 1.10
N THR A 770 -35.09 17.02 0.43
CA THR A 770 -33.92 17.19 -0.43
C THR A 770 -33.07 18.33 0.11
N ALA A 771 -31.85 18.04 0.54
CA ALA A 771 -30.82 19.04 0.86
C ALA A 771 -29.89 19.22 -0.35
N ARG A 772 -29.88 20.41 -0.95
CA ARG A 772 -28.97 20.79 -2.03
C ARG A 772 -27.84 21.64 -1.48
N PHE A 773 -26.60 21.19 -1.66
CA PHE A 773 -25.39 21.86 -1.23
C PHE A 773 -24.74 22.54 -2.43
N ASN A 774 -24.50 23.85 -2.33
CA ASN A 774 -23.66 24.62 -3.24
C ASN A 774 -22.52 25.24 -2.41
N ILE A 775 -21.32 24.70 -2.60
CA ILE A 775 -20.14 25.02 -1.80
C ILE A 775 -19.08 25.62 -2.70
N HIS A 776 -18.68 26.86 -2.42
CA HIS A 776 -17.52 27.47 -3.05
C HIS A 776 -16.29 27.20 -2.19
N LYS A 777 -15.29 26.54 -2.76
CA LYS A 777 -14.04 26.18 -2.08
C LYS A 777 -12.85 26.98 -2.61
N SER A 778 -12.09 27.56 -1.68
CA SER A 778 -10.77 28.14 -1.93
C SER A 778 -9.67 27.08 -1.85
N ILE A 779 -8.54 27.33 -2.52
CA ILE A 779 -7.35 26.48 -2.44
C ILE A 779 -6.87 26.37 -0.99
N GLN A 780 -6.65 25.14 -0.53
CA GLN A 780 -6.03 24.83 0.74
C GLN A 780 -5.07 23.65 0.55
N ARG A 781 -3.83 23.82 1.03
CA ARG A 781 -2.74 22.83 0.89
C ARG A 781 -2.45 22.08 2.18
N ASN A 782 -2.81 22.65 3.33
CA ASN A 782 -2.76 21.89 4.56
C ASN A 782 -3.82 20.79 4.50
N LYS A 783 -3.58 19.73 5.26
CA LYS A 783 -4.48 18.57 5.30
C LYS A 783 -5.85 19.00 5.81
N GLU A 784 -6.90 18.57 5.12
CA GLU A 784 -8.28 18.94 5.43
C GLU A 784 -9.27 17.85 4.99
N SER A 785 -10.47 17.91 5.56
CA SER A 785 -11.65 17.20 5.09
C SER A 785 -12.95 17.93 5.40
N LEU A 786 -14.01 17.58 4.68
CA LEU A 786 -15.37 18.07 4.90
C LEU A 786 -16.34 16.90 4.94
N HIS A 787 -17.28 16.96 5.87
CA HIS A 787 -18.22 15.89 6.18
C HIS A 787 -19.63 16.42 6.40
N ILE A 788 -20.63 15.58 6.19
CA ILE A 788 -22.03 15.82 6.60
C ILE A 788 -22.40 14.83 7.69
N ALA A 789 -22.79 15.32 8.86
CA ALA A 789 -23.21 14.48 9.96
C ALA A 789 -24.57 13.80 9.69
N LEU A 790 -24.64 12.51 9.99
CA LEU A 790 -25.87 11.71 10.01
C LEU A 790 -26.02 11.04 11.39
N PRO A 791 -26.25 11.84 12.45
CA PRO A 791 -26.14 11.44 13.85
C PRO A 791 -27.42 10.73 14.32
N PHE A 792 -27.87 9.73 13.57
CA PHE A 792 -29.09 8.96 13.85
C PHE A 792 -28.81 7.77 14.76
N ARG A 793 -29.78 7.36 15.58
CA ARG A 793 -29.69 6.06 16.26
C ARG A 793 -29.71 4.95 15.20
N CYS A 794 -28.83 3.97 15.34
CA CYS A 794 -28.67 2.91 14.36
C CYS A 794 -28.65 1.54 15.05
N ASN A 795 -29.72 0.75 14.86
CA ASN A 795 -29.75 -0.67 15.23
C ASN A 795 -29.08 -1.53 14.16
N GLN A 796 -29.27 -1.16 12.89
CA GLN A 796 -28.67 -1.81 11.73
C GLN A 796 -28.46 -0.80 10.61
N LEU A 797 -27.32 -0.92 9.93
CA LEU A 797 -26.96 -0.10 8.79
C LEU A 797 -26.94 -0.95 7.52
N GLU A 798 -27.64 -0.50 6.48
CA GLU A 798 -27.61 -1.09 5.16
C GLU A 798 -27.16 -0.06 4.11
N TYR A 799 -26.54 -0.51 3.03
CA TYR A 799 -26.09 0.33 1.93
C TYR A 799 -26.15 -0.44 0.61
N GLY A 800 -26.37 0.26 -0.50
CA GLY A 800 -26.31 -0.36 -1.82
C GLY A 800 -27.08 0.33 -2.94
N SER A 801 -27.80 -0.47 -3.71
CA SER A 801 -28.70 -0.04 -4.77
C SER A 801 -30.17 -0.16 -4.33
N ASP A 802 -31.08 0.32 -5.17
CA ASP A 802 -32.52 0.25 -4.96
C ASP A 802 -33.05 -1.20 -4.82
N ASP A 803 -32.42 -2.15 -5.51
CA ASP A 803 -32.81 -3.56 -5.53
C ASP A 803 -31.93 -4.50 -4.68
N THR A 804 -30.77 -4.02 -4.22
CA THR A 804 -29.78 -4.87 -3.55
C THR A 804 -29.09 -4.13 -2.41
N TRP A 805 -29.20 -4.69 -1.20
CA TRP A 805 -28.71 -4.11 0.04
C TRP A 805 -27.65 -5.01 0.68
N LEU A 806 -26.56 -4.39 1.11
CA LEU A 806 -25.53 -4.96 1.97
C LEU A 806 -25.78 -4.51 3.41
N GLN A 807 -25.54 -5.39 4.36
CA GLN A 807 -25.68 -5.12 5.80
C GLN A 807 -24.32 -4.89 6.43
N TYR A 808 -24.10 -3.74 7.07
CA TYR A 808 -22.87 -3.44 7.79
C TYR A 808 -22.96 -3.91 9.27
N PRO A 809 -21.92 -4.58 9.80
CA PRO A 809 -20.70 -5.03 9.13
C PRO A 809 -20.78 -6.47 8.58
N GLN A 810 -21.94 -7.13 8.63
CA GLN A 810 -22.10 -8.57 8.31
C GLN A 810 -21.72 -8.92 6.87
N SER A 811 -21.83 -7.97 5.95
CA SER A 811 -21.47 -8.09 4.53
C SER A 811 -20.00 -7.81 4.26
N LEU A 812 -19.22 -7.39 5.26
CA LEU A 812 -17.79 -7.15 5.10
C LEU A 812 -17.02 -8.45 5.31
N LEU A 813 -16.31 -8.90 4.27
CA LEU A 813 -15.41 -10.04 4.37
C LEU A 813 -14.15 -9.68 5.16
N GLN A 814 -13.42 -10.71 5.61
CA GLN A 814 -12.12 -10.53 6.25
C GLN A 814 -11.18 -9.69 5.37
N GLY A 815 -10.48 -8.75 6.00
CA GLY A 815 -9.58 -7.79 5.37
C GLY A 815 -10.26 -6.54 4.84
N SER A 816 -11.60 -6.43 4.88
CA SER A 816 -12.35 -5.25 4.45
C SER A 816 -12.04 -4.01 5.27
N ASN A 817 -12.22 -2.84 4.65
CA ASN A 817 -12.20 -1.57 5.34
C ASN A 817 -13.40 -1.44 6.31
N TYR A 818 -13.13 -0.94 7.53
CA TYR A 818 -14.13 -0.72 8.58
C TYR A 818 -14.36 0.76 8.92
N GLU A 819 -13.61 1.69 8.32
CA GLU A 819 -13.75 3.13 8.56
C GLU A 819 -14.81 3.75 7.67
N PHE A 820 -14.95 3.28 6.42
CA PHE A 820 -15.98 3.71 5.49
C PHE A 820 -16.46 2.57 4.62
N VAL A 821 -17.69 2.72 4.10
CA VAL A 821 -18.25 1.87 3.05
C VAL A 821 -18.52 2.71 1.80
N CYS A 822 -18.53 2.05 0.65
CA CYS A 822 -18.87 2.66 -0.61
C CYS A 822 -20.27 2.25 -1.07
N THR A 823 -21.05 3.19 -1.61
CA THR A 823 -22.41 2.96 -2.08
C THR A 823 -22.64 3.52 -3.49
N PRO A 824 -23.36 2.77 -4.36
CA PRO A 824 -23.92 3.30 -5.59
C PRO A 824 -24.82 4.52 -5.41
N GLY A 825 -25.39 4.69 -4.22
CA GLY A 825 -26.09 5.91 -3.85
C GLY A 825 -27.15 5.78 -2.77
N PHE A 826 -27.31 4.62 -2.12
CA PHE A 826 -28.29 4.41 -1.06
C PHE A 826 -27.67 3.97 0.26
N ILE A 827 -28.23 4.49 1.35
CA ILE A 827 -27.97 4.11 2.74
C ILE A 827 -29.32 4.00 3.43
N ARG A 828 -29.49 2.99 4.28
CA ARG A 828 -30.68 2.79 5.10
C ARG A 828 -30.26 2.51 6.53
N ILE A 829 -30.83 3.29 7.45
CA ILE A 829 -30.57 3.19 8.88
C ILE A 829 -31.84 2.67 9.51
N HIS A 830 -31.78 1.48 10.11
CA HIS A 830 -32.90 0.92 10.86
C HIS A 830 -32.86 1.41 12.29
N GLN A 831 -33.99 1.91 12.76
CA GLN A 831 -34.18 2.39 14.12
C GLN A 831 -35.55 1.94 14.65
N ASP A 832 -35.54 1.04 15.63
CA ASP A 832 -36.77 0.50 16.21
C ASP A 832 -37.74 -0.05 15.13
N ASP A 833 -38.95 0.48 14.99
CA ASP A 833 -39.97 0.14 13.98
C ASP A 833 -39.94 1.04 12.73
N HIS A 834 -38.85 1.78 12.52
CA HIS A 834 -38.70 2.73 11.42
C HIS A 834 -37.39 2.51 10.64
N SER A 835 -37.35 3.00 9.41
CA SER A 835 -36.15 3.08 8.59
C SER A 835 -35.96 4.49 8.05
N ILE A 836 -34.75 5.03 8.21
CA ILE A 836 -34.33 6.30 7.61
C ILE A 836 -33.57 5.96 6.33
N HIS A 837 -34.06 6.47 5.21
CA HIS A 837 -33.47 6.23 3.90
C HIS A 837 -32.76 7.48 3.44
N ILE A 838 -31.50 7.33 3.05
CA ILE A 838 -30.66 8.41 2.55
C ILE A 838 -30.20 8.04 1.15
N ARG A 839 -30.33 8.98 0.24
CA ARG A 839 -29.89 8.82 -1.15
C ARG A 839 -29.02 9.99 -1.58
N THR A 840 -27.90 9.68 -2.22
CA THR A 840 -27.07 10.68 -2.88
C THR A 840 -26.42 10.09 -4.12
N SER A 841 -26.58 10.77 -5.26
CA SER A 841 -25.94 10.37 -6.51
C SER A 841 -24.51 10.88 -6.62
N GLY A 842 -24.20 12.00 -5.95
CA GLY A 842 -22.90 12.65 -6.04
C GLY A 842 -21.85 12.05 -5.11
N LEU A 843 -22.25 11.54 -3.95
CA LEU A 843 -21.32 10.98 -2.96
C LEU A 843 -21.43 9.45 -2.94
N ALA A 844 -20.30 8.76 -2.96
CA ALA A 844 -20.18 7.31 -2.86
C ALA A 844 -19.72 6.84 -1.48
N LEU A 845 -19.13 7.69 -0.62
CA LEU A 845 -18.54 7.26 0.64
C LEU A 845 -19.38 7.67 1.85
N ALA A 846 -19.54 6.70 2.76
CA ALA A 846 -20.10 6.91 4.08
C ALA A 846 -19.13 6.39 5.15
N GLU A 847 -18.69 7.26 6.05
CA GLU A 847 -17.86 6.92 7.18
C GLU A 847 -18.71 6.21 8.23
N THR A 848 -18.32 5.01 8.63
CA THR A 848 -19.11 4.16 9.53
C THR A 848 -18.57 4.13 10.96
N ASN A 849 -17.34 4.61 11.15
CA ASN A 849 -16.63 4.56 12.43
C ASN A 849 -16.20 5.98 12.86
N GLY A 850 -17.04 6.97 12.58
CA GLY A 850 -16.74 8.40 12.75
C GLY A 850 -15.77 8.95 11.69
N ILE A 851 -15.50 10.26 11.80
CA ILE A 851 -14.57 10.97 10.91
C ILE A 851 -13.20 10.28 10.90
N ILE A 852 -12.72 9.97 9.70
CA ILE A 852 -11.49 9.23 9.44
C ILE A 852 -10.28 9.93 10.08
N ASP A 853 -9.42 9.12 10.70
CA ASP A 853 -8.12 9.54 11.25
C ASP A 853 -7.00 9.09 10.30
N GLU A 854 -6.21 10.04 9.81
CA GLU A 854 -5.11 9.84 8.86
C GLU A 854 -3.74 9.88 9.53
N SER A 855 -3.69 9.72 10.86
CA SER A 855 -2.44 9.55 11.59
C SER A 855 -1.64 8.36 11.06
N GLN A 856 -0.32 8.53 11.06
CA GLN A 856 0.61 7.59 10.45
C GLN A 856 1.55 6.97 11.47
N ILE A 857 1.85 5.68 11.29
CA ILE A 857 2.94 4.98 11.98
C ILE A 857 3.94 4.52 10.93
N ARG A 858 5.19 4.97 11.06
CA ARG A 858 6.28 4.69 10.09
C ARG A 858 5.93 5.12 8.65
N GLY A 859 5.23 6.25 8.51
CA GLY A 859 4.88 6.85 7.22
C GLY A 859 3.67 6.23 6.52
N ALA A 860 2.94 5.30 7.17
CA ALA A 860 1.73 4.69 6.63
C ALA A 860 0.54 4.90 7.57
N LYS A 861 -0.66 5.08 7.00
CA LYS A 861 -1.92 5.14 7.74
C LYS A 861 -2.16 3.83 8.50
N VAL A 862 -2.67 3.93 9.72
CA VAL A 862 -3.12 2.78 10.50
C VAL A 862 -4.64 2.69 10.41
N TRP A 863 -5.12 1.60 9.83
CA TRP A 863 -6.54 1.36 9.68
C TRP A 863 -7.15 0.70 10.91
N LYS A 864 -8.39 1.04 11.24
CA LYS A 864 -9.17 0.32 12.25
C LYS A 864 -9.33 -1.16 11.85
N GLN A 865 -9.16 -2.04 12.82
CA GLN A 865 -9.19 -3.50 12.63
C GLN A 865 -10.55 -4.12 12.94
N GLU A 866 -11.48 -3.35 13.49
CA GLU A 866 -12.80 -3.82 13.90
C GLU A 866 -13.87 -2.80 13.50
N ALA A 867 -15.06 -3.31 13.18
CA ALA A 867 -16.23 -2.51 12.90
C ALA A 867 -16.73 -1.74 14.13
N ALA A 868 -17.41 -0.61 13.92
CA ALA A 868 -18.02 0.14 15.01
C ALA A 868 -19.19 -0.65 15.65
N THR A 869 -19.29 -0.62 16.98
CA THR A 869 -20.43 -1.21 17.71
C THR A 869 -21.70 -0.37 17.61
N ALA A 870 -21.56 0.94 17.44
CA ALA A 870 -22.63 1.89 17.17
C ALA A 870 -22.10 2.91 16.15
N PRO A 871 -22.53 2.86 14.88
CA PRO A 871 -21.98 3.72 13.83
C PRO A 871 -22.26 5.19 14.14
N ASN A 872 -21.21 6.02 14.12
CA ASN A 872 -21.36 7.47 14.02
C ASN A 872 -21.15 7.84 12.55
N LEU A 873 -22.26 8.04 11.84
CA LEU A 873 -22.29 8.07 10.38
C LEU A 873 -22.05 9.48 9.84
N PHE A 874 -21.18 9.57 8.83
CA PHE A 874 -20.96 10.80 8.09
C PHE A 874 -20.95 10.51 6.59
N LEU A 875 -21.44 11.44 5.78
CA LEU A 875 -21.13 11.43 4.36
C LEU A 875 -19.81 12.15 4.15
N TYR A 876 -18.85 11.47 3.52
CA TYR A 876 -17.57 12.06 3.18
C TYR A 876 -17.78 12.99 1.97
N VAL A 877 -17.47 14.28 2.09
CA VAL A 877 -17.68 15.28 1.01
C VAL A 877 -16.40 15.55 0.22
N LEU A 878 -15.27 15.77 0.88
CA LEU A 878 -13.96 15.97 0.23
C LEU A 878 -12.81 15.79 1.23
N ASN A 879 -11.58 15.57 0.72
CA ASN A 879 -10.35 15.67 1.50
C ASN A 879 -9.14 16.03 0.63
N ASN A 880 -7.96 16.12 1.24
CA ASN A 880 -6.67 16.10 0.53
C ASN A 880 -5.60 15.31 1.32
N PHE A 881 -5.98 14.24 2.02
CA PHE A 881 -5.12 13.59 3.03
C PHE A 881 -3.93 12.80 2.49
N TRP A 882 -4.05 12.30 1.27
CA TRP A 882 -3.04 11.47 0.64
C TRP A 882 -1.68 12.17 0.51
N HIS A 883 -0.60 11.38 0.53
CA HIS A 883 0.76 11.88 0.50
C HIS A 883 1.45 11.71 -0.86
N THR A 884 0.80 11.00 -1.79
CA THR A 884 1.19 10.75 -3.19
C THR A 884 -0.06 10.46 -4.03
N ASN A 885 0.08 10.31 -5.36
CA ASN A 885 -0.92 9.88 -6.35
C ASN A 885 -2.21 10.73 -6.47
N PHE A 886 -2.61 11.50 -5.47
CA PHE A 886 -3.85 12.28 -5.46
C PHE A 886 -3.56 13.77 -5.40
N LYS A 887 -4.53 14.59 -5.80
CA LYS A 887 -4.33 16.03 -5.97
C LYS A 887 -4.13 16.69 -4.59
N ALA A 888 -3.14 17.59 -4.49
CA ALA A 888 -2.81 18.27 -3.22
C ALA A 888 -3.91 19.20 -2.70
N TYR A 889 -4.74 19.72 -3.60
CA TYR A 889 -5.80 20.67 -3.29
C TYR A 889 -6.84 20.69 -4.41
N GLN A 890 -8.02 21.18 -4.09
CA GLN A 890 -9.09 21.47 -5.04
C GLN A 890 -9.75 22.81 -4.72
N ASP A 891 -10.40 23.38 -5.71
CA ASP A 891 -11.03 24.70 -5.68
C ASP A 891 -12.24 24.75 -6.60
N GLY A 892 -13.06 25.78 -6.42
CA GLY A 892 -14.25 26.02 -7.23
C GLY A 892 -15.53 25.51 -6.60
N GLU A 893 -16.55 25.34 -7.44
CA GLU A 893 -17.92 24.99 -7.02
C GLU A 893 -18.10 23.47 -6.88
N ILE A 894 -18.49 23.03 -5.69
CA ILE A 894 -18.87 21.65 -5.39
C ILE A 894 -20.38 21.64 -5.15
N ASN A 895 -21.10 20.92 -6.00
CA ASN A 895 -22.56 20.89 -6.02
C ASN A 895 -23.04 19.45 -5.93
N PHE A 896 -23.93 19.16 -4.99
CA PHE A 896 -24.56 17.85 -4.89
C PHE A 896 -25.86 17.95 -4.09
N ALA A 897 -26.66 16.89 -4.15
CA ALA A 897 -27.86 16.75 -3.37
C ALA A 897 -27.82 15.47 -2.52
N VAL A 898 -28.46 15.55 -1.36
CA VAL A 898 -28.71 14.43 -0.48
C VAL A 898 -30.21 14.43 -0.19
N GLN A 899 -30.86 13.31 -0.45
CA GLN A 899 -32.28 13.10 -0.21
C GLN A 899 -32.47 12.23 1.02
N LEU A 900 -33.51 12.50 1.80
CA LEU A 900 -33.88 11.74 2.97
C LEU A 900 -35.39 11.55 3.05
N TRP A 901 -35.83 10.34 3.39
CA TRP A 901 -37.20 10.06 3.81
C TRP A 901 -37.22 8.99 4.92
N VAL A 902 -38.34 8.87 5.62
CA VAL A 902 -38.53 7.89 6.70
C VAL A 902 -39.72 7.00 6.34
N GLU A 903 -39.57 5.69 6.53
CA GLU A 903 -40.63 4.69 6.38
C GLU A 903 -40.88 3.99 7.73
N GLN A 904 -42.10 3.52 7.95
CA GLN A 904 -42.45 2.62 9.06
C GLN A 904 -42.34 1.16 8.55
N ASN A 905 -41.61 0.31 9.27
CA ASN A 905 -41.20 -1.04 8.85
C ASN A 905 -42.33 -2.08 8.82
#